data_AF-A0A955L711-F1
#
_entry.id   AF-A0A955L711-F1
#
_cell.length_a   1.000
_cell.length_b   1.000
_cell.length_c   1.000
_cell.angle_alpha   90.00
_cell.angle_beta   90.00
_cell.angle_gamma   90.00
#
_symmetry.space_group_name_H-M   'P 1'
#
loop_
_entity.id
_entity.type
_entity.pdbx_description
1 polymer ?
#
loop_
_entity_poly.entity_id
_entity_poly.type
_entity_poly.pdbx_seq_one_letter_code
_entity_poly.pdbx_strand_id
1 'polypeptide(L)'
;MARKKTSKKKDYSKVSKLTLFSVAVIGIVSVLGIGALYYFNNSLSDQTNEFGEVLGIDEEKQMPWWNDVFRYSAQLTVVNQDSFIPLEQDTTVSFSIDHKALVDAGKSRSDGSDLVINFYDETTTDYDTIPYEIRNPNTEDTEIIFTLIRTISPLSDDKYCLYYGNSNTTDTTDYSSPLAIEILPTTPYRINSGVETNHPLFSSIDRAWILKSSESHQEYSQLTYSIQERDGYELVDNPQYEIAELSSTDEMLTNRYGGYMYEFDASDLAPGTYTIRAHGTTTQGTIIESPIEKFTVSHPMYVIWTLDWEGVDTSDETLAQIDEFTEAYNTPIVHFWNPRAHLVLGETRLNHLLDWIKLREVETDEIGLHLHMFYDMLRAAGVTPQMDPQWANRGTGSDVPMYVYNYDETVAMLEWSKEEFAKVGLETPKTFRAGGWMLDEENLQALDSQGFVLDSSGRTAFSLGEYMVSEVENAQTPTPNPSSYPGGEEVISISDEAPEIPTETFRPPTPEEITLYENYIQNRNYLEENILPDGTIPELPNFVSYEVKGFWTLGSTTQPYRMSISDINETNSGTADIWEFPNNGGESWRFSTNELLQRFRENYTNEGILEATTTLTYLSHPHAVNVDLEKLTVVYDEMSNYKIEDDAGPILFTTFDEIFPSITGGTY
;
A
#
# COMPACT_ATOMS: atom_id res chain seq x y z
N MET A 1 -35.86 -29.71 91.35
CA MET A 1 -35.66 -31.16 91.14
C MET A 1 -34.20 -31.50 91.36
N ALA A 2 -33.89 -32.28 92.39
CA ALA A 2 -32.54 -32.67 92.76
C ALA A 2 -32.14 -34.00 92.08
N ARG A 3 -30.93 -34.10 91.52
CA ARG A 3 -30.30 -35.39 91.23
C ARG A 3 -28.80 -35.38 91.54
N LYS A 4 -28.40 -36.51 92.14
CA LYS A 4 -27.19 -36.80 92.90
C LYS A 4 -25.94 -37.03 92.04
N LYS A 5 -24.82 -36.69 92.67
CA LYS A 5 -23.42 -37.06 92.37
C LYS A 5 -23.20 -38.54 92.05
N THR A 6 -22.24 -38.80 91.16
CA THR A 6 -21.22 -39.86 91.31
C THR A 6 -19.87 -39.37 90.74
N SER A 7 -18.84 -39.33 91.58
CA SER A 7 -17.46 -39.00 91.21
C SER A 7 -16.66 -40.28 90.94
N LYS A 8 -16.01 -40.39 89.78
CA LYS A 8 -14.93 -41.35 89.53
C LYS A 8 -13.60 -40.59 89.50
N LYS A 9 -12.72 -40.85 90.47
CA LYS A 9 -11.30 -40.46 90.43
C LYS A 9 -10.63 -41.26 89.31
N LYS A 10 -9.95 -40.59 88.39
CA LYS A 10 -8.93 -41.19 87.50
C LYS A 10 -7.56 -40.80 88.02
N ASP A 11 -6.72 -41.83 88.12
CA ASP A 11 -5.33 -41.81 88.53
C ASP A 11 -4.46 -41.28 87.38
N TYR A 12 -3.68 -40.22 87.63
CA TYR A 12 -2.80 -39.55 86.65
C TYR A 12 -1.31 -39.82 86.93
N SER A 13 -0.97 -40.94 87.58
CA SER A 13 0.42 -41.30 87.85
C SER A 13 1.05 -42.14 86.72
N LYS A 14 1.16 -41.57 85.51
CA LYS A 14 2.03 -42.10 84.43
C LYS A 14 2.22 -41.09 83.29
N VAL A 15 2.76 -39.92 83.60
CA VAL A 15 3.40 -39.07 82.57
C VAL A 15 4.78 -39.66 82.32
N SER A 16 4.97 -40.25 81.15
CA SER A 16 6.23 -40.86 80.74
C SER A 16 7.31 -39.78 80.59
N LYS A 17 8.58 -40.15 80.86
CA LYS A 17 9.77 -39.30 80.68
C LYS A 17 9.89 -38.67 79.27
N LEU A 18 9.11 -39.14 78.31
CA LEU A 18 9.04 -38.59 76.94
C LEU A 18 8.45 -37.17 76.91
N THR A 19 7.48 -36.85 77.78
CA THR A 19 6.81 -35.55 77.77
C THR A 19 7.69 -34.42 78.35
N LEU A 20 8.61 -34.74 79.27
CA LEU A 20 9.58 -33.77 79.79
C LEU A 20 10.70 -33.47 78.79
N PHE A 21 11.07 -34.42 77.93
CA PHE A 21 12.11 -34.22 76.92
C PHE A 21 11.61 -33.34 75.76
N SER A 22 10.36 -33.52 75.33
CA SER A 22 9.74 -32.69 74.29
C SER A 22 9.58 -31.22 74.70
N VAL A 23 9.26 -30.94 75.98
CA VAL A 23 9.14 -29.57 76.48
C VAL A 23 10.50 -28.86 76.58
N ALA A 24 11.58 -29.60 76.90
CA ALA A 24 12.92 -29.04 76.96
C ALA A 24 13.52 -28.73 75.57
N VAL A 25 13.27 -29.58 74.58
CA VAL A 25 13.74 -29.36 73.19
C VAL A 25 13.01 -28.19 72.53
N ILE A 26 11.69 -28.05 72.75
CA ILE A 26 10.92 -26.91 72.24
C ILE A 26 11.39 -25.59 72.89
N GLY A 27 11.74 -25.60 74.18
CA GLY A 27 12.31 -24.44 74.86
C GLY A 27 13.66 -23.98 74.29
N ILE A 28 14.57 -24.92 73.98
CA ILE A 28 15.92 -24.59 73.47
C ILE A 28 15.86 -24.08 72.03
N VAL A 29 15.00 -24.65 71.17
CA VAL A 29 14.82 -24.17 69.79
C VAL A 29 14.19 -22.76 69.77
N SER A 30 13.29 -22.47 70.71
CA SER A 30 12.65 -21.14 70.81
C SER A 30 13.64 -20.05 71.26
N VAL A 31 14.54 -20.36 72.19
CA VAL A 31 15.54 -19.40 72.68
C VAL A 31 16.64 -19.14 71.63
N LEU A 32 17.04 -20.16 70.87
CA LEU A 32 18.00 -19.99 69.77
C LEU A 32 17.39 -19.25 68.57
N GLY A 33 16.11 -19.47 68.28
CA GLY A 33 15.39 -18.73 67.23
C GLY A 33 15.23 -17.24 67.55
N ILE A 34 14.90 -16.90 68.81
CA ILE A 34 14.78 -15.50 69.26
C ILE A 34 16.16 -14.82 69.30
N GLY A 35 17.22 -15.54 69.69
CA GLY A 35 18.59 -15.03 69.65
C GLY A 35 19.10 -14.75 68.23
N ALA A 36 18.78 -15.62 67.26
CA ALA A 36 19.10 -15.39 65.86
C ALA A 36 18.34 -14.20 65.27
N LEU A 37 17.03 -14.06 65.58
CA LEU A 37 16.23 -12.89 65.18
C LEU A 37 16.76 -11.59 65.77
N TYR A 38 17.22 -11.58 67.03
CA TYR A 38 17.82 -10.40 67.65
C TYR A 38 19.19 -10.05 67.05
N TYR A 39 19.99 -11.06 66.68
CA TYR A 39 21.29 -10.87 66.03
C TYR A 39 21.15 -10.34 64.59
N PHE A 40 20.19 -10.87 63.81
CA PHE A 40 19.91 -10.36 62.46
C PHE A 40 19.30 -8.96 62.47
N ASN A 41 18.47 -8.63 63.46
CA ASN A 41 17.85 -7.29 63.52
C ASN A 41 18.82 -6.19 63.99
N ASN A 42 19.87 -6.54 64.73
CA ASN A 42 20.94 -5.59 65.09
C ASN A 42 22.10 -5.56 64.08
N SER A 43 22.25 -6.59 63.24
CA SER A 43 23.27 -6.59 62.16
C SER A 43 22.88 -5.71 60.97
N LEU A 44 21.63 -5.24 60.89
CA LEU A 44 21.14 -4.33 59.85
C LEU A 44 21.06 -2.87 60.30
N SER A 45 21.34 -2.54 61.57
CA SER A 45 21.24 -1.18 62.09
C SER A 45 22.56 -0.42 62.25
N ASP A 46 23.72 -1.06 62.04
CA ASP A 46 25.04 -0.45 62.27
C ASP A 46 25.81 -0.21 60.96
N GLN A 47 25.23 0.62 60.10
CA GLN A 47 25.94 1.31 59.00
C GLN A 47 25.76 2.83 59.20
N THR A 48 26.20 3.33 60.36
CA THR A 48 26.42 4.76 60.56
C THR A 48 27.91 4.97 60.80
N ASN A 49 28.50 5.97 60.12
CA ASN A 49 29.89 6.34 60.35
C ASN A 49 30.05 6.96 61.75
N GLU A 50 31.28 7.15 62.23
CA GLU A 50 31.58 7.74 63.55
C GLU A 50 31.03 9.16 63.76
N PHE A 51 30.36 9.75 62.78
CA PHE A 51 29.73 11.08 62.83
C PHE A 51 28.19 11.04 62.86
N GLY A 52 27.55 9.87 62.84
CA GLY A 52 26.10 9.77 62.88
C GLY A 52 25.39 10.29 61.63
N GLU A 53 26.12 10.45 60.52
CA GLU A 53 25.51 10.60 59.21
C GLU A 53 25.03 9.22 58.76
N VAL A 54 23.73 9.15 58.47
CA VAL A 54 23.18 8.05 57.66
C VAL A 54 23.99 8.09 56.36
N LEU A 55 24.77 7.04 56.09
CA LEU A 55 25.33 6.84 54.76
C LEU A 55 24.13 6.90 53.83
N GLY A 56 24.05 7.98 53.04
CA GLY A 56 23.01 8.14 52.05
C GLY A 56 22.91 6.83 51.30
N ILE A 57 21.67 6.34 51.13
CA ILE A 57 21.39 5.30 50.15
C ILE A 57 22.13 5.79 48.90
N ASP A 58 23.21 5.10 48.50
CA ASP A 58 24.05 5.48 47.37
C ASP A 58 23.06 5.83 46.26
N GLU A 59 23.09 7.08 45.78
CA GLU A 59 22.24 7.51 44.68
C GLU A 59 22.37 6.43 43.61
N GLU A 60 21.25 5.74 43.37
CA GLU A 60 21.21 4.56 42.53
C GLU A 60 21.85 4.96 41.20
N LYS A 61 23.07 4.47 40.96
CA LYS A 61 23.93 4.97 39.89
C LYS A 61 23.24 4.64 38.57
N GLN A 62 22.49 5.61 38.06
CA GLN A 62 21.74 5.48 36.84
C GLN A 62 22.74 5.24 35.71
N MET A 63 22.52 4.19 34.92
CA MET A 63 23.37 3.97 33.76
C MET A 63 23.16 5.10 32.73
N PRO A 64 24.20 5.48 31.99
CA PRO A 64 24.05 6.39 30.84
C PRO A 64 23.01 5.85 29.86
N TRP A 65 22.32 6.72 29.12
CA TRP A 65 21.44 6.26 28.05
C TRP A 65 22.29 5.69 26.91
N TRP A 66 21.94 4.51 26.40
CA TRP A 66 22.75 3.83 25.38
C TRP A 66 22.65 4.51 24.02
N ASN A 67 21.43 4.72 23.53
CA ASN A 67 21.17 5.20 22.19
C ASN A 67 19.86 5.98 22.15
N ASP A 68 19.94 7.22 21.67
CA ASP A 68 18.83 8.16 21.73
C ASP A 68 17.67 7.75 20.83
N VAL A 69 17.86 6.87 19.84
CA VAL A 69 16.74 6.35 19.01
C VAL A 69 15.70 5.55 19.81
N PHE A 70 16.00 5.12 21.03
CA PHE A 70 15.07 4.39 21.89
C PHE A 70 14.42 5.32 22.92
N ARG A 71 13.11 5.16 23.11
CA ARG A 71 12.31 5.97 24.04
C ARG A 71 12.30 5.40 25.45
N TYR A 72 12.49 4.09 25.59
CA TYR A 72 12.36 3.36 26.84
C TYR A 72 13.54 2.43 27.08
N SER A 73 13.88 2.22 28.34
CA SER A 73 14.79 1.17 28.75
C SER A 73 14.42 0.57 30.11
N ALA A 74 14.75 -0.69 30.33
CA ALA A 74 14.63 -1.35 31.62
C ALA A 74 15.94 -2.06 31.94
N GLN A 75 16.51 -1.76 33.11
CA GLN A 75 17.69 -2.48 33.60
C GLN A 75 17.31 -3.92 33.91
N LEU A 76 18.13 -4.88 33.47
CA LEU A 76 17.94 -6.29 33.72
C LEU A 76 18.99 -6.78 34.72
N THR A 77 18.54 -7.44 35.77
CA THR A 77 19.41 -8.08 36.76
C THR A 77 19.36 -9.59 36.62
N VAL A 78 20.43 -10.19 36.12
CA VAL A 78 20.60 -11.64 36.03
C VAL A 78 21.09 -12.15 37.38
N VAL A 79 20.29 -12.97 38.05
CA VAL A 79 20.58 -13.54 39.36
C VAL A 79 20.94 -15.01 39.21
N ASN A 80 22.18 -15.36 39.55
CA ASN A 80 22.58 -16.75 39.72
C ASN A 80 21.95 -17.32 41.00
N GLN A 81 21.12 -18.36 40.88
CA GLN A 81 20.45 -18.97 42.03
C GLN A 81 21.30 -20.07 42.68
N ASP A 82 22.41 -20.48 42.04
CA ASP A 82 23.35 -21.43 42.61
C ASP A 82 24.40 -20.71 43.46
N SER A 83 24.62 -21.20 44.68
CA SER A 83 25.57 -20.60 45.63
C SER A 83 27.03 -20.94 45.35
N PHE A 84 27.31 -21.87 44.43
CA PHE A 84 28.64 -22.43 44.22
C PHE A 84 29.05 -22.51 42.75
N ILE A 85 28.10 -22.74 41.85
CA ILE A 85 28.35 -22.89 40.41
C ILE A 85 28.09 -21.53 39.75
N PRO A 86 29.09 -20.90 39.12
CA PRO A 86 28.86 -19.66 38.39
C PRO A 86 28.00 -19.92 37.14
N LEU A 87 27.31 -18.88 36.66
CA LEU A 87 26.79 -18.85 35.29
C LEU A 87 27.96 -18.44 34.41
N GLU A 88 28.48 -19.35 33.61
CA GLU A 88 29.65 -19.07 32.78
C GLU A 88 29.30 -18.04 31.68
N GLN A 89 30.32 -17.30 31.24
CA GLN A 89 30.23 -16.59 29.97
C GLN A 89 29.74 -17.53 28.87
N ASP A 90 29.03 -16.97 27.89
CA ASP A 90 28.40 -17.68 26.78
C ASP A 90 27.21 -18.57 27.16
N THR A 91 26.80 -18.57 28.44
CA THR A 91 25.56 -19.21 28.86
C THR A 91 24.35 -18.49 28.28
N THR A 92 23.44 -19.22 27.63
CA THR A 92 22.14 -18.69 27.20
C THR A 92 21.18 -18.57 28.37
N VAL A 93 20.57 -17.40 28.51
CA VAL A 93 19.52 -17.12 29.50
C VAL A 93 18.28 -16.56 28.78
N SER A 94 17.11 -16.70 29.39
CA SER A 94 15.86 -16.14 28.88
C SER A 94 14.99 -15.56 29.98
N PHE A 95 14.10 -14.65 29.58
CA PHE A 95 13.04 -14.10 30.42
C PHE A 95 11.83 -13.73 29.58
N SER A 96 10.67 -13.62 30.22
CA SER A 96 9.43 -13.21 29.57
C SER A 96 9.01 -11.81 29.98
N ILE A 97 8.43 -11.07 29.05
CA ILE A 97 7.79 -9.77 29.28
C ILE A 97 6.37 -9.77 28.73
N ASP A 98 5.52 -8.91 29.30
CA ASP A 98 4.21 -8.58 28.74
C ASP A 98 4.39 -7.55 27.61
N HIS A 99 4.91 -8.02 26.48
CA HIS A 99 5.15 -7.18 25.31
C HIS A 99 3.83 -6.69 24.70
N LYS A 100 2.76 -7.49 24.78
CA LYS A 100 1.42 -7.06 24.36
C LYS A 100 1.00 -5.76 25.06
N ALA A 101 1.22 -5.63 26.37
CA ALA A 101 0.92 -4.39 27.07
C ALA A 101 1.75 -3.19 26.59
N LEU A 102 2.99 -3.39 26.15
CA LEU A 102 3.81 -2.34 25.55
C LEU A 102 3.27 -1.91 24.18
N VAL A 103 2.87 -2.87 23.35
CA VAL A 103 2.26 -2.63 22.03
C VAL A 103 0.93 -1.91 22.17
N ASP A 104 0.04 -2.39 23.04
CA ASP A 104 -1.27 -1.78 23.30
C ASP A 104 -1.13 -0.33 23.85
N ALA A 105 -0.01 -0.03 24.51
CA ALA A 105 0.32 1.31 25.00
C ALA A 105 1.06 2.18 23.96
N GLY A 106 1.33 1.68 22.75
CA GLY A 106 2.08 2.39 21.71
C GLY A 106 3.57 2.59 22.03
N LYS A 107 4.13 1.77 22.92
CA LYS A 107 5.54 1.86 23.36
C LYS A 107 6.50 0.97 22.58
N SER A 108 5.99 -0.09 21.95
CA SER A 108 6.80 -1.06 21.20
C SER A 108 6.04 -1.53 19.97
N ARG A 109 6.74 -2.09 18.98
CA ARG A 109 6.15 -2.59 17.74
C ARG A 109 5.59 -3.99 17.95
N SER A 110 4.49 -4.33 17.27
CA SER A 110 3.84 -5.65 17.44
C SER A 110 4.71 -6.83 17.00
N ASP A 111 5.68 -6.62 16.12
CA ASP A 111 6.65 -7.64 15.72
C ASP A 111 7.83 -7.78 16.71
N GLY A 112 7.95 -6.88 17.70
CA GLY A 112 9.04 -6.84 18.67
C GLY A 112 10.37 -6.42 18.08
N SER A 113 10.37 -5.92 16.84
CA SER A 113 11.58 -5.63 16.09
C SER A 113 12.37 -4.45 16.70
N ASP A 114 11.73 -3.61 17.52
CA ASP A 114 12.37 -2.53 18.27
C ASP A 114 12.93 -2.94 19.65
N LEU A 115 12.81 -4.21 20.06
CA LEU A 115 13.39 -4.68 21.33
C LEU A 115 14.88 -5.00 21.12
N VAL A 116 15.77 -4.42 21.95
CA VAL A 116 17.23 -4.66 21.90
C VAL A 116 17.80 -4.92 23.29
N ILE A 117 18.70 -5.89 23.40
CA ILE A 117 19.45 -6.17 24.63
C ILE A 117 20.88 -5.63 24.52
N ASN A 118 21.27 -4.82 25.50
CA ASN A 118 22.63 -4.30 25.62
C ASN A 118 23.25 -4.66 26.96
N PHE A 119 24.57 -4.70 26.98
CA PHE A 119 25.38 -4.79 28.19
C PHE A 119 26.20 -3.52 28.38
N TYR A 120 26.19 -2.98 29.59
CA TYR A 120 27.01 -1.83 29.98
C TYR A 120 28.34 -2.26 30.60
N ASP A 121 29.45 -2.00 29.89
CA ASP A 121 30.80 -2.23 30.41
C ASP A 121 31.28 -0.99 31.19
N GLU A 122 31.27 -1.08 32.52
CA GLU A 122 31.74 -0.02 33.40
C GLU A 122 33.23 0.33 33.21
N THR A 123 34.02 -0.56 32.61
CA THR A 123 35.46 -0.34 32.40
C THR A 123 35.73 0.59 31.21
N THR A 124 34.92 0.45 30.15
CA THR A 124 34.97 1.29 28.95
C THR A 124 33.97 2.44 29.00
N THR A 125 33.01 2.39 29.93
CA THR A 125 31.84 3.27 30.00
C THR A 125 31.03 3.25 28.70
N ASP A 126 30.97 2.07 28.07
CA ASP A 126 30.36 1.85 26.76
C ASP A 126 29.33 0.71 26.81
N TYR A 127 28.55 0.58 25.76
CA TYR A 127 27.54 -0.46 25.60
C TYR A 127 27.87 -1.41 24.46
N ASP A 128 27.72 -2.70 24.72
CA ASP A 128 27.76 -3.75 23.70
C ASP A 128 26.36 -4.28 23.45
N THR A 129 25.89 -4.22 22.20
CA THR A 129 24.67 -4.93 21.80
C THR A 129 24.95 -6.43 21.75
N ILE A 130 24.14 -7.18 22.49
CA ILE A 130 24.33 -8.62 22.67
C ILE A 130 23.43 -9.34 21.67
N PRO A 131 23.86 -10.44 21.03
CA PRO A 131 22.96 -11.26 20.25
C PRO A 131 21.77 -11.78 21.08
N TYR A 132 20.56 -11.65 20.55
CA TYR A 132 19.33 -12.13 21.18
C TYR A 132 18.35 -12.74 20.17
N GLU A 133 17.39 -13.51 20.67
CA GLU A 133 16.24 -14.05 19.95
C GLU A 133 14.96 -13.63 20.66
N ILE A 134 13.96 -13.20 19.89
CA ILE A 134 12.61 -12.89 20.39
C ILE A 134 11.66 -13.99 19.93
N ARG A 135 10.92 -14.57 20.86
CA ARG A 135 9.89 -15.58 20.56
C ARG A 135 8.52 -15.08 20.99
N ASN A 136 7.55 -15.30 20.11
CA ASN A 136 6.14 -14.94 20.32
C ASN A 136 5.96 -13.44 20.64
N PRO A 137 6.42 -12.52 19.76
CA PRO A 137 6.18 -11.09 19.96
C PRO A 137 4.68 -10.76 20.01
N ASN A 138 4.33 -9.61 20.59
CA ASN A 138 2.96 -9.16 20.87
C ASN A 138 2.11 -10.20 21.64
N THR A 139 2.71 -10.80 22.67
CA THR A 139 2.00 -11.65 23.63
C THR A 139 2.32 -11.23 25.06
N GLU A 140 1.52 -11.70 26.03
CA GLU A 140 1.75 -11.47 27.47
C GLU A 140 2.99 -12.21 27.98
N ASP A 141 3.51 -13.18 27.21
CA ASP A 141 4.61 -14.08 27.56
C ASP A 141 5.75 -14.04 26.52
N THR A 142 5.96 -12.90 25.83
CA THR A 142 7.04 -12.76 24.85
C THR A 142 8.37 -13.11 25.51
N GLU A 143 9.07 -14.12 24.98
CA GLU A 143 10.34 -14.61 25.52
C GLU A 143 11.50 -13.94 24.79
N ILE A 144 12.42 -13.36 25.55
CA ILE A 144 13.68 -12.79 25.06
C ILE A 144 14.82 -13.68 25.56
N ILE A 145 15.64 -14.15 24.64
CA ILE A 145 16.73 -15.09 24.87
C ILE A 145 18.03 -14.43 24.46
N PHE A 146 19.05 -14.41 25.32
CA PHE A 146 20.35 -13.84 24.98
C PHE A 146 21.48 -14.59 25.68
N THR A 147 22.71 -14.30 25.26
CA THR A 147 23.91 -14.96 25.77
C THR A 147 24.67 -14.05 26.74
N LEU A 148 25.09 -14.58 27.89
CA LEU A 148 25.88 -13.81 28.87
C LEU A 148 27.25 -13.46 28.29
N ILE A 149 27.65 -12.20 28.35
CA ILE A 149 28.96 -11.78 27.84
C ILE A 149 30.09 -11.91 28.87
N ARG A 150 29.77 -12.22 30.13
CA ARG A 150 30.75 -12.50 31.18
C ARG A 150 30.22 -13.49 32.21
N THR A 151 31.14 -14.16 32.90
CA THR A 151 30.81 -15.09 33.99
C THR A 151 30.18 -14.35 35.18
N ILE A 152 28.99 -14.79 35.60
CA ILE A 152 28.30 -14.31 36.79
C ILE A 152 28.57 -15.29 37.93
N SER A 153 29.40 -14.88 38.89
CA SER A 153 29.63 -15.62 40.14
C SER A 153 28.31 -15.81 40.94
N PRO A 154 28.28 -16.53 42.08
CA PRO A 154 27.09 -16.71 42.93
C PRO A 154 26.45 -15.42 43.53
N LEU A 155 26.12 -14.47 42.67
CA LEU A 155 25.66 -13.11 42.88
C LEU A 155 24.74 -12.73 41.71
N SER A 156 24.43 -11.44 41.60
CA SER A 156 23.71 -10.85 40.49
C SER A 156 24.62 -10.03 39.59
N ASP A 157 24.25 -9.91 38.33
CA ASP A 157 24.80 -8.95 37.39
C ASP A 157 23.69 -8.03 36.91
N ASP A 158 23.84 -6.73 37.16
CA ASP A 158 22.85 -5.71 36.89
C ASP A 158 23.18 -4.89 35.63
N LYS A 159 24.18 -5.30 34.83
CA LYS A 159 24.70 -4.52 33.69
C LYS A 159 23.95 -4.71 32.38
N TYR A 160 22.90 -5.51 32.36
CA TYR A 160 22.11 -5.73 31.16
C TYR A 160 20.97 -4.71 31.10
N CYS A 161 20.58 -4.30 29.90
CA CYS A 161 19.47 -3.38 29.67
C CYS A 161 18.64 -3.86 28.48
N LEU A 162 17.32 -3.82 28.62
CA LEU A 162 16.36 -3.93 27.50
C LEU A 162 15.99 -2.52 27.05
N TYR A 163 16.16 -2.23 25.76
CA TYR A 163 15.73 -0.98 25.13
C TYR A 163 14.58 -1.24 24.15
N TYR A 164 13.65 -0.29 24.04
CA TYR A 164 12.50 -0.34 23.11
C TYR A 164 11.90 1.04 22.82
N GLY A 165 10.93 1.08 21.92
CA GLY A 165 10.27 2.31 21.46
C GLY A 165 11.08 3.05 20.41
N ASN A 166 11.84 2.34 19.58
CA ASN A 166 12.47 2.92 18.40
C ASN A 166 11.50 2.89 17.22
N SER A 167 11.11 4.07 16.74
CA SER A 167 10.20 4.26 15.62
C SER A 167 10.85 3.99 14.25
N ASN A 168 12.19 4.02 14.17
CA ASN A 168 12.92 4.13 12.90
C ASN A 168 13.40 2.81 12.28
N THR A 169 13.08 1.65 12.87
CA THR A 169 13.79 0.41 12.53
C THR A 169 13.22 -0.30 11.30
N THR A 170 13.70 0.06 10.12
CA THR A 170 13.85 -0.91 9.01
C THR A 170 15.05 -1.85 9.21
N ASP A 171 15.86 -1.60 10.27
CA ASP A 171 17.23 -2.12 10.44
C ASP A 171 17.36 -3.24 11.50
N THR A 172 16.27 -3.96 11.78
CA THR A 172 16.24 -4.95 12.87
C THR A 172 16.97 -6.24 12.52
N THR A 173 17.28 -6.43 11.24
CA THR A 173 18.06 -7.56 10.73
C THR A 173 19.50 -7.59 11.21
N ASP A 174 20.07 -6.46 11.64
CA ASP A 174 21.49 -6.42 12.03
C ASP A 174 21.73 -6.82 13.50
N TYR A 175 20.73 -6.70 14.38
CA TYR A 175 20.90 -7.01 15.81
C TYR A 175 20.42 -8.41 16.21
N SER A 176 19.42 -8.96 15.51
CA SER A 176 18.96 -10.32 15.73
C SER A 176 19.76 -11.30 14.86
N SER A 177 20.93 -11.74 15.33
CA SER A 177 21.55 -12.94 14.75
C SER A 177 20.82 -14.15 15.30
N PRO A 178 20.23 -15.04 14.46
CA PRO A 178 19.63 -16.28 14.96
C PRO A 178 20.72 -17.04 15.72
N LEU A 179 20.57 -17.11 17.03
CA LEU A 179 21.48 -17.88 17.85
C LEU A 179 21.23 -19.35 17.49
N ALA A 180 22.27 -20.05 17.03
CA ALA A 180 22.21 -21.50 16.86
C ALA A 180 22.19 -22.16 18.25
N ILE A 181 21.04 -22.11 18.94
CA ILE A 181 20.93 -22.57 20.34
C ILE A 181 20.34 -23.97 20.37
N GLU A 182 21.20 -24.93 20.67
CA GLU A 182 20.82 -26.08 21.50
C GLU A 182 21.71 -26.03 22.75
N ILE A 183 21.12 -25.69 23.90
CA ILE A 183 21.38 -26.21 25.26
C ILE A 183 20.96 -25.12 26.27
N LEU A 184 19.89 -25.41 27.02
CA LEU A 184 19.50 -24.65 28.21
C LEU A 184 20.53 -24.86 29.33
N PRO A 185 20.83 -23.85 30.15
CA PRO A 185 21.77 -23.99 31.26
C PRO A 185 21.29 -25.03 32.26
N THR A 186 22.24 -25.78 32.82
CA THR A 186 21.98 -26.70 33.94
C THR A 186 21.89 -25.99 35.29
N THR A 187 22.41 -24.76 35.38
CA THR A 187 22.42 -23.93 36.58
C THR A 187 21.15 -23.06 36.65
N PRO A 188 20.42 -23.05 37.79
CA PRO A 188 19.22 -22.23 37.92
C PRO A 188 19.57 -20.74 37.98
N TYR A 189 18.77 -19.93 37.28
CA TYR A 189 18.91 -18.47 37.24
C TYR A 189 17.53 -17.80 37.26
N ARG A 190 17.51 -16.50 37.48
CA ARG A 190 16.32 -15.64 37.33
C ARG A 190 16.76 -14.28 36.82
N ILE A 191 16.01 -13.70 35.89
CA ILE A 191 16.21 -12.32 35.46
C ILE A 191 15.10 -11.46 36.09
N ASN A 192 15.49 -10.33 36.65
CA ASN A 192 14.55 -9.30 37.09
C ASN A 192 14.63 -8.12 36.14
N SER A 193 13.47 -7.68 35.65
CA SER A 193 13.37 -6.37 35.03
C SER A 193 13.22 -5.32 36.13
N GLY A 194 14.03 -4.27 36.05
CA GLY A 194 13.93 -3.07 36.86
C GLY A 194 12.74 -2.21 36.48
N VAL A 195 12.67 -1.02 37.05
CA VAL A 195 11.64 -0.04 36.67
C VAL A 195 11.97 0.48 35.27
N GLU A 196 10.97 0.56 34.40
CA GLU A 196 11.08 1.23 33.10
C GLU A 196 11.54 2.67 33.32
N THR A 197 12.58 3.07 32.59
CA THR A 197 13.06 4.43 32.51
C THR A 197 12.76 4.99 31.13
N ASN A 198 12.37 6.25 31.10
CA ASN A 198 12.05 6.98 29.88
C ASN A 198 13.21 7.88 29.49
N HIS A 199 13.35 8.11 28.19
CA HIS A 199 14.21 9.15 27.66
C HIS A 199 13.89 10.53 28.27
N PRO A 200 14.88 11.42 28.48
CA PRO A 200 14.67 12.76 29.06
C PRO A 200 13.67 13.63 28.28
N LEU A 201 13.68 13.53 26.95
CA LEU A 201 12.72 14.14 26.04
C LEU A 201 11.97 13.04 25.29
N PHE A 202 10.67 13.18 25.13
CA PHE A 202 9.90 12.39 24.17
C PHE A 202 9.76 13.16 22.87
N SER A 203 10.09 12.52 21.76
CA SER A 203 9.79 13.00 20.42
C SER A 203 8.73 12.14 19.75
N SER A 204 8.03 12.76 18.81
CA SER A 204 7.14 12.06 17.87
C SER A 204 6.96 12.90 16.62
N ILE A 205 6.78 12.21 15.50
CA ILE A 205 6.25 12.75 14.26
C ILE A 205 4.83 12.21 14.07
N ASP A 206 3.95 12.98 13.43
CA ASP A 206 2.58 12.56 13.11
C ASP A 206 2.52 11.63 11.89
N ARG A 207 3.58 11.59 11.07
CA ARG A 207 3.72 10.72 9.90
C ARG A 207 5.18 10.49 9.52
N ALA A 208 5.45 9.38 8.87
CA ALA A 208 6.73 8.97 8.31
C ALA A 208 6.86 9.31 6.82
N TRP A 209 5.77 9.53 6.09
CA TRP A 209 5.76 9.89 4.68
C TRP A 209 5.16 11.28 4.44
N ILE A 210 5.85 12.05 3.60
CA ILE A 210 5.47 13.40 3.21
C ILE A 210 5.51 13.51 1.69
N LEU A 211 4.48 14.10 1.13
CA LEU A 211 4.35 14.34 -0.31
C LEU A 211 4.82 15.75 -0.68
N LYS A 212 5.68 15.83 -1.70
CA LYS A 212 6.01 17.10 -2.34
C LYS A 212 4.80 17.57 -3.15
N SER A 213 4.17 18.64 -2.66
CA SER A 213 3.24 19.51 -3.40
C SER A 213 2.17 18.76 -4.20
N SER A 214 1.02 18.52 -3.58
CA SER A 214 -0.23 18.39 -4.34
C SER A 214 -1.15 19.51 -3.87
N GLU A 215 -1.65 20.33 -4.79
CA GLU A 215 -2.62 21.36 -4.41
C GLU A 215 -3.88 20.73 -3.81
N SER A 216 -4.21 19.51 -4.27
CA SER A 216 -5.34 18.70 -3.81
C SER A 216 -5.11 18.00 -2.46
N HIS A 217 -3.86 17.75 -2.04
CA HIS A 217 -3.55 17.06 -0.78
C HIS A 217 -2.43 17.73 0.04
N GLN A 218 -2.62 19.01 0.37
CA GLN A 218 -1.68 19.77 1.22
C GLN A 218 -1.53 19.16 2.61
N GLU A 219 -2.52 18.42 3.09
CA GLU A 219 -2.45 17.68 4.35
C GLU A 219 -1.31 16.67 4.37
N TYR A 220 -0.84 16.18 3.22
CA TYR A 220 0.29 15.26 3.11
C TYR A 220 1.64 15.96 2.90
N SER A 221 1.70 17.27 2.74
CA SER A 221 2.96 18.01 2.61
C SER A 221 3.51 18.54 3.93
N GLN A 222 2.73 18.41 5.01
CA GLN A 222 3.07 18.90 6.34
C GLN A 222 3.49 17.77 7.28
N LEU A 223 4.52 18.04 8.08
CA LEU A 223 4.98 17.21 9.17
C LEU A 223 4.84 17.97 10.48
N THR A 224 4.24 17.33 11.46
CA THR A 224 4.18 17.84 12.83
C THR A 224 5.20 17.10 13.68
N TYR A 225 6.27 17.80 14.07
CA TYR A 225 7.26 17.28 15.01
C TYR A 225 6.98 17.81 16.42
N SER A 226 6.76 16.91 17.37
CA SER A 226 6.39 17.25 18.75
C SER A 226 7.41 16.76 19.76
N ILE A 227 7.70 17.62 20.75
CA ILE A 227 8.54 17.31 21.91
C ILE A 227 7.75 17.48 23.20
N GLN A 228 7.90 16.53 24.12
CA GLN A 228 7.39 16.63 25.47
C GLN A 228 8.51 16.43 26.50
N GLU A 229 8.58 17.36 27.46
CA GLU A 229 9.48 17.27 28.61
C GLU A 229 9.00 16.20 29.59
N ARG A 230 9.95 15.55 30.26
CA ARG A 230 9.67 14.69 31.41
C ARG A 230 9.82 15.46 32.72
N ASP A 231 9.06 15.05 33.74
CA ASP A 231 9.25 15.51 35.11
C ASP A 231 10.73 15.49 35.52
N GLY A 232 11.24 16.64 35.95
CA GLY A 232 12.64 16.84 36.37
C GLY A 232 13.62 17.24 35.27
N TYR A 233 13.15 17.35 34.01
CA TYR A 233 13.93 17.81 32.86
C TYR A 233 13.33 19.08 32.25
N GLU A 234 12.96 20.06 33.07
CA GLU A 234 12.43 21.32 32.55
C GLU A 234 13.50 22.04 31.72
N LEU A 235 13.13 22.46 30.50
CA LEU A 235 14.01 23.25 29.64
C LEU A 235 13.96 24.73 30.04
N VAL A 236 15.09 25.42 29.89
CA VAL A 236 15.21 26.86 30.21
C VAL A 236 14.64 27.72 29.08
N ASP A 237 14.80 27.26 27.85
CA ASP A 237 14.41 27.94 26.61
C ASP A 237 13.66 26.94 25.71
N ASN A 238 13.01 27.44 24.66
CA ASN A 238 12.41 26.56 23.66
C ASN A 238 13.50 25.66 23.05
N PRO A 239 13.26 24.35 22.92
CA PRO A 239 14.18 23.46 22.24
C PRO A 239 14.32 23.90 20.79
N GLN A 240 15.48 23.61 20.23
CA GLN A 240 15.73 23.72 18.81
C GLN A 240 15.59 22.34 18.19
N TYR A 241 15.11 22.27 16.95
CA TYR A 241 15.20 21.03 16.18
C TYR A 241 16.32 21.12 15.15
N GLU A 242 16.80 19.97 14.71
CA GLU A 242 17.80 19.80 13.66
C GLU A 242 17.29 18.75 12.67
N ILE A 243 17.32 19.09 11.37
CA ILE A 243 17.19 18.11 10.29
C ILE A 243 18.60 17.83 9.79
N ALA A 244 19.12 16.63 10.07
CA ALA A 244 20.55 16.34 9.96
C ALA A 244 21.09 16.56 8.53
N GLU A 245 20.31 16.14 7.53
CA GLU A 245 20.69 16.18 6.11
C GLU A 245 20.75 17.61 5.56
N LEU A 246 20.10 18.58 6.22
CA LEU A 246 20.06 19.98 5.80
C LEU A 246 21.03 20.87 6.57
N SER A 247 21.57 20.37 7.70
CA SER A 247 22.32 21.18 8.67
C SER A 247 21.56 22.46 9.10
N SER A 248 20.22 22.39 9.08
CA SER A 248 19.33 23.49 9.45
C SER A 248 18.80 23.28 10.85
N THR A 249 18.83 24.34 11.64
CA THR A 249 18.25 24.36 12.99
C THR A 249 17.32 25.55 13.14
N ASP A 250 16.17 25.36 13.78
CA ASP A 250 15.26 26.44 14.13
C ASP A 250 14.61 26.18 15.50
N GLU A 251 14.01 27.21 16.09
CA GLU A 251 13.33 27.12 17.39
C GLU A 251 11.95 26.47 17.26
N MET A 252 11.63 25.57 18.19
CA MET A 252 10.29 25.00 18.29
C MET A 252 9.32 25.97 18.98
N LEU A 253 8.03 25.87 18.64
CA LEU A 253 6.98 26.69 19.24
C LEU A 253 6.33 25.94 20.41
N THR A 254 5.94 26.65 21.47
CA THR A 254 5.21 26.03 22.59
C THR A 254 3.78 25.66 22.14
N ASN A 255 3.36 24.42 22.40
CA ASN A 255 2.00 23.97 22.15
C ASN A 255 1.05 24.37 23.30
N ARG A 256 -0.26 24.36 23.04
CA ARG A 256 -1.29 24.76 24.02
C ARG A 256 -1.45 23.82 25.22
N TYR A 257 -0.78 22.66 25.21
CA TYR A 257 -0.94 21.58 26.19
C TYR A 257 0.29 21.37 27.08
N GLY A 258 1.33 22.20 26.95
CA GLY A 258 2.55 22.09 27.77
C GLY A 258 3.62 21.17 27.16
N GLY A 259 3.98 21.43 25.91
CA GLY A 259 5.11 20.84 25.20
C GLY A 259 5.55 21.76 24.05
N TYR A 260 6.36 21.24 23.13
CA TYR A 260 6.84 21.99 21.97
C TYR A 260 6.45 21.29 20.68
N MET A 261 6.24 22.06 19.63
CA MET A 261 5.83 21.57 18.33
C MET A 261 6.47 22.42 17.24
N TYR A 262 6.79 21.77 16.12
CA TYR A 262 7.21 22.41 14.90
C TYR A 262 6.40 21.83 13.75
N GLU A 263 5.75 22.72 12.99
CA GLU A 263 5.07 22.36 11.75
C GLU A 263 6.02 22.68 10.60
N PHE A 264 6.33 21.66 9.83
CA PHE A 264 7.28 21.70 8.74
C PHE A 264 6.56 21.45 7.42
N ASP A 265 6.74 22.34 6.45
CA ASP A 265 6.30 22.12 5.07
C ASP A 265 7.48 21.55 4.28
N ALA A 266 7.35 20.30 3.83
CA ALA A 266 8.41 19.62 3.10
C ALA A 266 8.43 19.92 1.59
N SER A 267 7.58 20.83 1.11
CA SER A 267 7.49 21.19 -0.31
C SER A 267 8.86 21.58 -0.90
N ASP A 268 9.72 22.23 -0.11
CA ASP A 268 11.07 22.65 -0.53
C ASP A 268 12.15 21.55 -0.41
N LEU A 269 11.88 20.42 0.27
CA LEU A 269 12.87 19.34 0.42
C LEU A 269 13.01 18.50 -0.84
N ALA A 270 14.23 18.09 -1.18
CA ALA A 270 14.40 17.08 -2.21
C ALA A 270 13.77 15.74 -1.77
N PRO A 271 13.30 14.90 -2.69
CA PRO A 271 12.95 13.51 -2.37
C PRO A 271 14.10 12.81 -1.64
N GLY A 272 13.76 12.02 -0.63
CA GLY A 272 14.75 11.32 0.18
C GLY A 272 14.27 10.99 1.59
N THR A 273 15.11 10.25 2.31
CA THR A 273 14.95 10.00 3.73
C THR A 273 15.66 11.09 4.54
N TYR A 274 15.01 11.55 5.59
CA TYR A 274 15.49 12.57 6.51
C TYR A 274 15.40 12.10 7.95
N THR A 275 16.24 12.67 8.79
CA THR A 275 16.21 12.49 10.24
C THR A 275 16.02 13.82 10.94
N ILE A 276 15.17 13.82 11.97
CA ILE A 276 14.88 15.00 12.79
C ILE A 276 15.08 14.67 14.27
N ARG A 277 15.71 15.60 14.99
CA ARG A 277 15.88 15.53 16.44
C ARG A 277 15.74 16.90 17.06
N ALA A 278 15.47 16.98 18.35
CA ALA A 278 15.50 18.22 19.12
C ALA A 278 16.64 18.21 20.14
N HIS A 279 17.13 19.40 20.48
CA HIS A 279 18.04 19.63 21.59
C HIS A 279 17.56 20.80 22.44
N GLY A 280 17.71 20.67 23.75
CA GLY A 280 17.32 21.67 24.74
C GLY A 280 18.32 21.74 25.89
N THR A 281 18.35 22.88 26.60
CA THR A 281 19.16 23.03 27.81
C THR A 281 18.27 22.98 29.04
N THR A 282 18.57 22.07 29.96
CA THR A 282 17.82 21.92 31.22
C THR A 282 18.12 23.05 32.20
N THR A 283 17.29 23.20 33.24
CA THR A 283 17.52 24.17 34.32
C THR A 283 18.86 24.00 35.07
N GLN A 284 19.48 22.82 34.99
CA GLN A 284 20.81 22.55 35.54
C GLN A 284 21.96 22.89 34.58
N GLY A 285 21.65 23.36 33.36
CA GLY A 285 22.63 23.71 32.33
C GLY A 285 23.14 22.52 31.52
N THR A 286 22.47 21.37 31.59
CA THR A 286 22.80 20.18 30.80
C THR A 286 22.09 20.26 29.45
N ILE A 287 22.79 19.98 28.36
CA ILE A 287 22.17 19.82 27.04
C ILE A 287 21.62 18.39 26.97
N ILE A 288 20.34 18.27 26.63
CA ILE A 288 19.68 16.99 26.36
C ILE A 288 19.15 17.00 24.93
N GLU A 289 19.26 15.85 24.27
CA GLU A 289 18.69 15.63 22.94
C GLU A 289 17.40 14.81 23.07
N SER A 290 16.57 14.80 22.04
CA SER A 290 15.45 13.89 21.90
C SER A 290 15.87 12.65 21.11
N PRO A 291 15.01 11.62 21.06
CA PRO A 291 15.16 10.59 20.07
C PRO A 291 15.19 11.17 18.66
N ILE A 292 15.96 10.52 17.81
CA ILE A 292 15.96 10.77 16.38
C ILE A 292 14.67 10.17 15.84
N GLU A 293 13.94 10.90 15.02
CA GLU A 293 12.81 10.40 14.23
C GLU A 293 13.19 10.44 12.76
N LYS A 294 12.69 9.48 11.97
CA LYS A 294 12.93 9.37 10.52
C LYS A 294 11.65 9.62 9.76
N PHE A 295 11.74 10.38 8.67
CA PHE A 295 10.65 10.56 7.72
C PHE A 295 11.19 10.53 6.28
N THR A 296 10.29 10.38 5.32
CA THR A 296 10.57 10.24 3.91
C THR A 296 9.78 11.27 3.14
N VAL A 297 10.45 11.97 2.25
CA VAL A 297 9.86 12.93 1.32
C VAL A 297 9.85 12.28 -0.06
N SER A 298 8.71 12.29 -0.73
CA SER A 298 8.56 11.75 -2.09
C SER A 298 7.61 12.63 -2.89
N HIS A 299 7.71 12.60 -4.22
CA HIS A 299 6.60 13.01 -5.05
C HIS A 299 5.45 11.98 -4.99
N PRO A 300 4.19 12.39 -5.26
CA PRO A 300 3.06 11.46 -5.28
C PRO A 300 3.11 10.53 -6.49
N MET A 301 2.55 9.33 -6.31
CA MET A 301 2.10 8.46 -7.39
C MET A 301 0.59 8.38 -7.40
N TYR A 302 -0.01 8.95 -8.43
CA TYR A 302 -1.44 8.90 -8.66
C TYR A 302 -1.80 7.64 -9.43
N VAL A 303 -2.68 6.82 -8.89
CA VAL A 303 -3.22 5.65 -9.58
C VAL A 303 -4.68 5.92 -9.93
N ILE A 304 -5.00 5.80 -11.21
CA ILE A 304 -6.32 6.07 -11.75
C ILE A 304 -6.91 4.78 -12.31
N TRP A 305 -8.10 4.40 -11.84
CA TRP A 305 -8.88 3.33 -12.46
C TRP A 305 -9.94 3.92 -13.38
N THR A 306 -10.02 3.36 -14.59
CA THR A 306 -10.93 3.86 -15.62
C THR A 306 -11.79 2.75 -16.17
N LEU A 307 -13.05 3.06 -16.45
CA LEU A 307 -14.03 2.13 -17.02
C LEU A 307 -14.52 2.63 -18.37
N ASP A 308 -14.28 1.83 -19.42
CA ASP A 308 -14.76 2.11 -20.77
C ASP A 308 -16.16 1.51 -20.97
N TRP A 309 -17.17 2.38 -20.98
CA TRP A 309 -18.55 1.98 -21.22
C TRP A 309 -18.80 1.89 -22.71
N GLU A 310 -18.97 0.67 -23.22
CA GLU A 310 -19.14 0.36 -24.65
C GLU A 310 -20.48 0.83 -25.26
N GLY A 311 -21.34 1.50 -24.48
CA GLY A 311 -22.67 1.90 -24.92
C GLY A 311 -23.64 0.72 -25.05
N VAL A 312 -23.46 -0.30 -24.20
CA VAL A 312 -24.35 -1.47 -24.04
C VAL A 312 -24.71 -1.64 -22.57
N ASP A 313 -25.65 -2.55 -22.30
CA ASP A 313 -26.11 -2.81 -20.93
C ASP A 313 -25.01 -3.45 -20.06
N THR A 314 -25.04 -3.17 -18.77
CA THR A 314 -24.13 -3.71 -17.74
C THR A 314 -25.00 -4.23 -16.60
N SER A 315 -24.80 -5.46 -16.13
CA SER A 315 -25.72 -6.09 -15.16
C SER A 315 -25.63 -5.49 -13.74
N ASP A 316 -26.69 -5.60 -12.95
CA ASP A 316 -26.69 -5.11 -11.54
C ASP A 316 -25.67 -5.86 -10.68
N GLU A 317 -25.41 -7.14 -10.97
CA GLU A 317 -24.38 -7.92 -10.31
C GLU A 317 -22.99 -7.33 -10.57
N THR A 318 -22.72 -6.93 -11.82
CA THR A 318 -21.50 -6.24 -12.21
C THR A 318 -21.36 -4.89 -11.50
N LEU A 319 -22.43 -4.10 -11.42
CA LEU A 319 -22.40 -2.81 -10.70
C LEU A 319 -22.07 -3.01 -9.22
N ALA A 320 -22.69 -4.01 -8.57
CA ALA A 320 -22.42 -4.34 -7.18
C ALA A 320 -20.98 -4.80 -6.95
N GLN A 321 -20.37 -5.54 -7.89
CA GLN A 321 -18.97 -5.94 -7.81
C GLN A 321 -18.02 -4.74 -7.94
N ILE A 322 -18.35 -3.78 -8.79
CA ILE A 322 -17.60 -2.52 -8.89
C ILE A 322 -17.70 -1.75 -7.58
N ASP A 323 -18.91 -1.63 -7.00
CA ASP A 323 -19.12 -0.96 -5.71
C ASP A 323 -18.29 -1.62 -4.60
N GLU A 324 -18.36 -2.96 -4.47
CA GLU A 324 -17.57 -3.73 -3.49
C GLU A 324 -16.06 -3.50 -3.65
N PHE A 325 -15.56 -3.48 -4.89
CA PHE A 325 -14.16 -3.21 -5.16
C PHE A 325 -13.76 -1.79 -4.75
N THR A 326 -14.57 -0.78 -5.11
CA THR A 326 -14.26 0.61 -4.75
C THR A 326 -14.32 0.87 -3.26
N GLU A 327 -15.26 0.25 -2.54
CA GLU A 327 -15.35 0.34 -1.08
C GLU A 327 -14.15 -0.34 -0.40
N ALA A 328 -13.71 -1.50 -0.92
CA ALA A 328 -12.58 -2.25 -0.35
C ALA A 328 -11.25 -1.47 -0.42
N TYR A 329 -11.04 -0.70 -1.48
CA TYR A 329 -9.79 0.02 -1.72
C TYR A 329 -9.88 1.54 -1.56
N ASN A 330 -11.07 2.09 -1.31
CA ASN A 330 -11.32 3.53 -1.31
C ASN A 330 -10.81 4.20 -2.60
N THR A 331 -11.10 3.58 -3.76
CA THR A 331 -10.61 4.04 -5.07
C THR A 331 -11.73 4.64 -5.91
N PRO A 332 -11.60 5.89 -6.37
CA PRO A 332 -12.56 6.48 -7.29
C PRO A 332 -12.35 5.97 -8.72
N ILE A 333 -13.34 6.22 -9.58
CA ILE A 333 -13.36 5.75 -10.97
C ILE A 333 -13.51 6.92 -11.94
N VAL A 334 -12.81 6.86 -13.07
CA VAL A 334 -13.14 7.65 -14.26
C VAL A 334 -14.03 6.82 -15.19
N HIS A 335 -15.30 7.19 -15.30
CA HIS A 335 -16.29 6.58 -16.18
C HIS A 335 -16.22 7.19 -17.57
N PHE A 336 -15.60 6.50 -18.51
CA PHE A 336 -15.65 6.86 -19.92
C PHE A 336 -16.99 6.40 -20.51
N TRP A 337 -17.99 7.28 -20.47
CA TRP A 337 -19.38 6.98 -20.86
C TRP A 337 -19.60 7.13 -22.36
N ASN A 338 -20.18 6.12 -23.01
CA ASN A 338 -20.58 6.17 -24.42
C ASN A 338 -22.08 6.48 -24.57
N PRO A 339 -22.45 7.64 -25.15
CA PRO A 339 -23.84 8.07 -25.32
C PRO A 339 -24.67 7.16 -26.23
N ARG A 340 -24.07 6.20 -26.95
CA ARG A 340 -24.82 5.15 -27.65
C ARG A 340 -25.80 4.41 -26.73
N ALA A 341 -25.51 4.28 -25.45
CA ALA A 341 -26.43 3.70 -24.47
C ALA A 341 -27.84 4.33 -24.55
N HIS A 342 -27.93 5.62 -24.90
CA HIS A 342 -29.19 6.36 -24.99
C HIS A 342 -30.05 5.93 -26.19
N LEU A 343 -29.42 5.36 -27.22
CA LEU A 343 -30.10 4.88 -28.43
C LEU A 343 -30.61 3.45 -28.28
N VAL A 344 -29.92 2.63 -27.49
CA VAL A 344 -30.12 1.17 -27.49
C VAL A 344 -30.74 0.62 -26.22
N LEU A 345 -30.62 1.32 -25.09
CA LEU A 345 -31.22 0.91 -23.84
C LEU A 345 -32.66 1.43 -23.71
N GLY A 346 -33.52 0.61 -23.11
CA GLY A 346 -34.85 1.08 -22.72
C GLY A 346 -34.74 2.14 -21.62
N GLU A 347 -35.65 3.13 -21.62
CA GLU A 347 -35.64 4.28 -20.70
C GLU A 347 -35.44 3.88 -19.23
N THR A 348 -36.14 2.84 -18.76
CA THR A 348 -35.98 2.35 -17.38
C THR A 348 -34.58 1.85 -17.08
N ARG A 349 -33.96 1.12 -18.02
CA ARG A 349 -32.60 0.59 -17.83
C ARG A 349 -31.56 1.69 -17.91
N LEU A 350 -31.70 2.58 -18.89
CA LEU A 350 -30.84 3.75 -19.04
C LEU A 350 -30.84 4.61 -17.77
N ASN A 351 -32.04 4.97 -17.26
CA ASN A 351 -32.15 5.77 -16.03
C ASN A 351 -31.52 5.07 -14.83
N HIS A 352 -31.66 3.75 -14.71
CA HIS A 352 -31.01 3.01 -13.63
C HIS A 352 -29.48 3.12 -13.68
N LEU A 353 -28.86 2.96 -14.85
CA LEU A 353 -27.41 3.10 -14.99
C LEU A 353 -26.95 4.55 -14.74
N LEU A 354 -27.70 5.52 -15.26
CA LEU A 354 -27.40 6.94 -15.05
C LEU A 354 -27.53 7.35 -13.59
N ASP A 355 -28.55 6.87 -12.88
CA ASP A 355 -28.73 7.12 -11.45
C ASP A 355 -27.56 6.52 -10.65
N TRP A 356 -27.07 5.34 -11.04
CA TRP A 356 -25.90 4.72 -10.41
C TRP A 356 -24.61 5.53 -10.66
N ILE A 357 -24.30 5.91 -11.90
CA ILE A 357 -23.09 6.69 -12.21
C ILE A 357 -23.12 8.08 -11.56
N LYS A 358 -24.26 8.79 -11.62
CA LYS A 358 -24.39 10.13 -11.02
C LYS A 358 -24.29 10.13 -9.50
N LEU A 359 -24.74 9.05 -8.85
CA LEU A 359 -24.56 8.93 -7.41
C LEU A 359 -23.08 8.92 -7.07
N ARG A 360 -22.26 8.22 -7.86
CA ARG A 360 -20.81 8.11 -7.66
C ARG A 360 -20.07 9.40 -8.03
N GLU A 361 -20.50 10.10 -9.09
CA GLU A 361 -19.95 11.42 -9.48
C GLU A 361 -20.07 12.46 -8.35
N VAL A 362 -21.18 12.42 -7.60
CA VAL A 362 -21.38 13.33 -6.45
C VAL A 362 -20.45 13.02 -5.28
N GLU A 363 -20.00 11.77 -5.17
CA GLU A 363 -19.14 11.34 -4.07
C GLU A 363 -17.67 11.59 -4.38
N THR A 364 -17.16 11.02 -5.48
CA THR A 364 -15.73 11.01 -5.81
C THR A 364 -15.36 10.74 -7.28
N ASP A 365 -16.29 10.26 -8.12
CA ASP A 365 -15.95 9.76 -9.46
C ASP A 365 -16.01 10.84 -10.56
N GLU A 366 -15.31 10.61 -11.67
CA GLU A 366 -15.29 11.49 -12.86
C GLU A 366 -16.07 10.85 -14.02
N ILE A 367 -16.76 11.64 -14.84
CA ILE A 367 -17.43 11.17 -16.07
C ILE A 367 -16.78 11.80 -17.32
N GLY A 368 -16.10 10.97 -18.10
CA GLY A 368 -15.52 11.31 -19.41
C GLY A 368 -16.38 10.81 -20.58
N LEU A 369 -16.00 11.20 -21.80
CA LEU A 369 -16.63 10.73 -23.04
C LEU A 369 -15.86 9.55 -23.66
N HIS A 370 -16.57 8.49 -24.00
CA HIS A 370 -16.04 7.35 -24.75
C HIS A 370 -16.74 7.18 -26.09
N LEU A 371 -16.01 6.99 -27.18
CA LEU A 371 -16.63 6.78 -28.49
C LEU A 371 -16.04 5.61 -29.26
N HIS A 372 -16.90 4.64 -29.53
CA HIS A 372 -16.75 3.67 -30.60
C HIS A 372 -17.62 4.09 -31.80
N MET A 373 -17.18 3.78 -33.02
CA MET A 373 -17.79 4.30 -34.27
C MET A 373 -19.03 3.51 -34.72
N PHE A 374 -19.92 3.21 -33.78
CA PHE A 374 -21.14 2.44 -34.05
C PHE A 374 -22.02 3.12 -35.10
N TYR A 375 -22.53 2.34 -36.05
CA TYR A 375 -23.27 2.87 -37.20
C TYR A 375 -24.60 3.55 -36.85
N ASP A 376 -25.25 3.15 -35.75
CA ASP A 376 -26.47 3.80 -35.25
C ASP A 376 -26.14 5.19 -34.67
N MET A 377 -25.09 5.27 -33.86
CA MET A 377 -24.55 6.51 -33.28
C MET A 377 -24.12 7.51 -34.36
N LEU A 378 -23.35 7.07 -35.35
CA LEU A 378 -22.89 7.92 -36.45
C LEU A 378 -24.06 8.52 -37.22
N ARG A 379 -25.07 7.71 -37.56
CA ARG A 379 -26.28 8.20 -38.23
C ARG A 379 -27.06 9.18 -37.37
N ALA A 380 -27.11 8.97 -36.05
CA ALA A 380 -27.74 9.90 -35.11
C ALA A 380 -27.00 11.25 -35.06
N ALA A 381 -25.67 11.23 -35.15
CA ALA A 381 -24.82 12.42 -35.27
C ALA A 381 -24.84 13.06 -36.68
N GLY A 382 -25.56 12.48 -37.64
CA GLY A 382 -25.59 12.97 -39.04
C GLY A 382 -24.34 12.63 -39.85
N VAL A 383 -23.51 11.72 -39.37
CA VAL A 383 -22.28 11.24 -40.03
C VAL A 383 -22.57 9.97 -40.83
N THR A 384 -21.98 9.85 -42.01
CA THR A 384 -22.12 8.64 -42.84
C THR A 384 -21.19 7.55 -42.30
N PRO A 385 -21.71 6.35 -41.96
CA PRO A 385 -20.85 5.28 -41.46
C PRO A 385 -19.82 4.81 -42.49
N GLN A 386 -18.56 4.76 -42.06
CA GLN A 386 -17.49 4.07 -42.79
C GLN A 386 -17.46 2.60 -42.37
N MET A 387 -17.16 1.71 -43.31
CA MET A 387 -17.14 0.26 -43.08
C MET A 387 -15.73 -0.31 -42.96
N ASP A 388 -14.72 0.45 -43.38
CA ASP A 388 -13.33 0.02 -43.47
C ASP A 388 -12.36 1.19 -43.14
N PRO A 389 -11.16 0.87 -42.60
CA PRO A 389 -10.77 -0.42 -42.07
C PRO A 389 -11.59 -0.81 -40.82
N GLN A 390 -11.63 -2.10 -40.54
CA GLN A 390 -12.22 -2.64 -39.32
C GLN A 390 -11.33 -3.75 -38.75
N TRP A 391 -11.13 -3.79 -37.43
CA TRP A 391 -10.18 -4.72 -36.81
C TRP A 391 -10.80 -6.05 -36.34
N ALA A 392 -12.13 -6.17 -36.33
CA ALA A 392 -12.81 -7.38 -35.84
C ALA A 392 -13.98 -7.87 -36.71
N ASN A 393 -14.31 -7.16 -37.79
CA ASN A 393 -15.48 -7.37 -38.63
C ASN A 393 -16.78 -7.59 -37.84
N ARG A 394 -17.06 -6.74 -36.83
CA ARG A 394 -18.23 -6.92 -35.94
C ARG A 394 -19.56 -6.56 -36.61
N GLY A 395 -19.52 -5.85 -37.73
CA GLY A 395 -20.71 -5.46 -38.49
C GLY A 395 -21.56 -4.36 -37.83
N THR A 396 -21.13 -3.84 -36.68
CA THR A 396 -21.83 -2.78 -35.94
C THR A 396 -21.14 -1.41 -36.04
N GLY A 397 -19.89 -1.39 -36.51
CA GLY A 397 -19.02 -0.21 -36.55
C GLY A 397 -18.20 0.02 -35.30
N SER A 398 -18.39 -0.75 -34.21
CA SER A 398 -17.58 -0.54 -33.00
C SER A 398 -16.10 -0.83 -33.21
N ASP A 399 -15.76 -1.60 -34.23
CA ASP A 399 -14.41 -1.92 -34.61
C ASP A 399 -13.88 -1.13 -35.81
N VAL A 400 -14.57 -0.04 -36.16
CA VAL A 400 -14.09 0.95 -37.12
C VAL A 400 -13.31 2.03 -36.36
N PRO A 401 -12.04 2.31 -36.73
CA PRO A 401 -11.23 3.31 -36.06
C PRO A 401 -11.78 4.73 -36.20
N MET A 402 -11.54 5.60 -35.23
CA MET A 402 -12.03 6.99 -35.28
C MET A 402 -11.30 7.83 -36.34
N TYR A 403 -10.02 7.54 -36.61
CA TYR A 403 -9.20 8.26 -37.60
C TYR A 403 -9.72 8.17 -39.05
N VAL A 404 -10.70 7.31 -39.33
CA VAL A 404 -11.31 7.24 -40.66
C VAL A 404 -12.26 8.40 -40.92
N TYR A 405 -12.67 9.11 -39.85
CA TYR A 405 -13.56 10.26 -39.90
C TYR A 405 -12.74 11.54 -39.85
N ASN A 406 -13.03 12.48 -40.75
CA ASN A 406 -12.33 13.76 -40.81
C ASN A 406 -12.76 14.70 -39.68
N TYR A 407 -12.11 15.86 -39.58
CA TYR A 407 -12.36 16.88 -38.57
C TYR A 407 -13.86 17.25 -38.42
N ASP A 408 -14.55 17.57 -39.51
CA ASP A 408 -15.96 18.02 -39.47
C ASP A 408 -16.89 16.89 -39.00
N GLU A 409 -16.61 15.66 -39.43
CA GLU A 409 -17.34 14.47 -38.99
C GLU A 409 -17.07 14.19 -37.50
N THR A 410 -15.83 14.33 -37.04
CA THR A 410 -15.48 14.22 -35.63
C THR A 410 -16.20 15.28 -34.79
N VAL A 411 -16.19 16.54 -35.20
CA VAL A 411 -16.92 17.62 -34.51
C VAL A 411 -18.40 17.28 -34.40
N ALA A 412 -19.04 16.81 -35.47
CA ALA A 412 -20.45 16.43 -35.44
C ALA A 412 -20.74 15.31 -34.42
N MET A 413 -19.86 14.31 -34.32
CA MET A 413 -19.97 13.24 -33.30
C MET A 413 -19.83 13.77 -31.87
N LEU A 414 -18.87 14.65 -31.63
CA LEU A 414 -18.61 15.24 -30.32
C LEU A 414 -19.74 16.16 -29.88
N GLU A 415 -20.25 17.01 -30.78
CA GLU A 415 -21.41 17.88 -30.53
C GLU A 415 -22.66 17.05 -30.20
N TRP A 416 -22.96 16.03 -31.01
CA TRP A 416 -24.08 15.12 -30.75
C TRP A 416 -23.95 14.44 -29.37
N SER A 417 -22.75 14.00 -29.01
CA SER A 417 -22.48 13.32 -27.73
C SER A 417 -22.70 14.25 -26.53
N LYS A 418 -22.26 15.51 -26.62
CA LYS A 418 -22.51 16.53 -25.58
C LYS A 418 -24.00 16.86 -25.45
N GLU A 419 -24.73 16.92 -26.56
CA GLU A 419 -26.19 17.06 -26.53
C GLU A 419 -26.86 15.87 -25.83
N GLU A 420 -26.38 14.66 -26.07
CA GLU A 420 -26.88 13.46 -25.39
C GLU A 420 -26.59 13.48 -23.88
N PHE A 421 -25.40 13.89 -23.44
CA PHE A 421 -25.07 14.11 -22.03
C PHE A 421 -26.01 15.14 -21.40
N ALA A 422 -26.23 16.27 -22.08
CA ALA A 422 -27.11 17.34 -21.59
C ALA A 422 -28.57 16.89 -21.45
N LYS A 423 -29.09 16.04 -22.36
CA LYS A 423 -30.47 15.51 -22.30
C LYS A 423 -30.73 14.72 -21.02
N VAL A 424 -29.73 14.01 -20.54
CA VAL A 424 -29.83 13.20 -19.33
C VAL A 424 -29.31 13.93 -18.09
N GLY A 425 -28.82 15.17 -18.22
CA GLY A 425 -28.34 15.97 -17.10
C GLY A 425 -26.98 15.52 -16.56
N LEU A 426 -26.11 15.00 -17.42
CA LEU A 426 -24.68 14.89 -17.13
C LEU A 426 -23.99 16.21 -17.49
N GLU A 427 -22.85 16.49 -16.86
CA GLU A 427 -22.03 17.64 -17.21
C GLU A 427 -21.45 17.52 -18.63
N THR A 428 -20.94 18.64 -19.17
CA THR A 428 -20.25 18.58 -20.47
C THR A 428 -18.91 17.90 -20.28
N PRO A 429 -18.63 16.76 -20.95
CA PRO A 429 -17.39 16.02 -20.74
C PRO A 429 -16.18 16.85 -21.18
N LYS A 430 -15.12 16.81 -20.37
CA LYS A 430 -13.83 17.47 -20.64
C LYS A 430 -12.69 16.48 -20.89
N THR A 431 -12.90 15.24 -20.49
CA THR A 431 -12.00 14.09 -20.64
C THR A 431 -12.54 13.17 -21.73
N PHE A 432 -11.66 12.65 -22.58
CA PHE A 432 -12.00 11.81 -23.73
C PHE A 432 -11.19 10.52 -23.79
N ARG A 433 -11.79 9.46 -24.36
CA ARG A 433 -11.08 8.25 -24.79
C ARG A 433 -11.69 7.68 -26.06
N ALA A 434 -10.86 7.47 -27.08
CA ALA A 434 -11.25 6.82 -28.32
C ALA A 434 -11.40 5.31 -28.14
N GLY A 435 -12.46 4.76 -28.70
CA GLY A 435 -12.68 3.32 -28.79
C GLY A 435 -11.54 2.63 -29.55
N GLY A 436 -11.05 1.52 -28.99
CA GLY A 436 -9.88 0.80 -29.53
C GLY A 436 -8.57 1.61 -29.47
N TRP A 437 -8.53 2.73 -28.74
CA TRP A 437 -7.38 3.63 -28.64
C TRP A 437 -6.91 4.15 -30.01
N MET A 438 -7.83 4.35 -30.95
CA MET A 438 -7.49 4.73 -32.33
C MET A 438 -7.95 6.15 -32.64
N LEU A 439 -7.08 7.11 -32.35
CA LEU A 439 -7.22 8.53 -32.66
C LEU A 439 -5.96 8.97 -33.42
N ASP A 440 -6.13 9.90 -34.37
CA ASP A 440 -5.03 10.58 -35.07
C ASP A 440 -4.97 12.08 -34.75
N GLU A 441 -4.03 12.79 -35.38
CA GLU A 441 -3.84 14.22 -35.18
C GLU A 441 -5.03 15.07 -35.64
N GLU A 442 -5.82 14.64 -36.63
CA GLU A 442 -6.98 15.38 -37.10
C GLU A 442 -8.15 15.26 -36.11
N ASN A 443 -8.37 14.06 -35.56
CA ASN A 443 -9.33 13.87 -34.47
C ASN A 443 -8.92 14.66 -33.21
N LEU A 444 -7.62 14.72 -32.92
CA LEU A 444 -7.09 15.52 -31.81
C LEU A 444 -7.42 17.01 -31.95
N GLN A 445 -7.27 17.57 -33.16
CA GLN A 445 -7.67 18.95 -33.43
C GLN A 445 -9.17 19.18 -33.21
N ALA A 446 -10.00 18.19 -33.56
CA ALA A 446 -11.43 18.26 -33.29
C ALA A 446 -11.72 18.26 -31.78
N LEU A 447 -11.06 17.41 -30.97
CA LEU A 447 -11.19 17.41 -29.51
C LEU A 447 -10.80 18.76 -28.90
N ASP A 448 -9.65 19.31 -29.28
CA ASP A 448 -9.16 20.62 -28.83
C ASP A 448 -10.14 21.74 -29.17
N SER A 449 -10.67 21.76 -30.41
CA SER A 449 -11.68 22.74 -30.85
C SER A 449 -12.99 22.66 -30.07
N GLN A 450 -13.27 21.48 -29.51
CA GLN A 450 -14.46 21.18 -28.74
C GLN A 450 -14.23 21.38 -27.23
N GLY A 451 -13.05 21.84 -26.80
CA GLY A 451 -12.79 22.17 -25.39
C GLY A 451 -12.60 20.94 -24.50
N PHE A 452 -12.21 19.80 -25.07
CA PHE A 452 -11.63 18.72 -24.27
C PHE A 452 -10.22 19.14 -23.83
N VAL A 453 -9.91 18.92 -22.56
CA VAL A 453 -8.60 19.29 -21.96
C VAL A 453 -7.73 18.06 -21.74
N LEU A 454 -8.31 16.87 -21.81
CA LEU A 454 -7.63 15.60 -21.58
C LEU A 454 -8.11 14.52 -22.56
N ASP A 455 -7.15 13.79 -23.14
CA ASP A 455 -7.32 12.48 -23.78
C ASP A 455 -6.61 11.42 -22.94
N SER A 456 -7.16 10.20 -22.94
CA SER A 456 -6.54 9.02 -22.32
C SER A 456 -6.57 7.85 -23.29
N SER A 457 -6.33 8.13 -24.57
CA SER A 457 -6.28 7.11 -25.61
C SER A 457 -4.87 6.54 -25.80
N GLY A 458 -3.84 7.27 -25.36
CA GLY A 458 -2.44 6.89 -25.46
C GLY A 458 -2.13 5.59 -24.72
N ARG A 459 -1.37 4.71 -25.37
CA ARG A 459 -0.98 3.42 -24.78
C ARG A 459 0.29 2.84 -25.38
N THR A 460 0.78 1.76 -24.74
CA THR A 460 1.88 0.98 -25.31
C THR A 460 1.53 0.37 -26.66
N ALA A 461 2.51 0.38 -27.57
CA ALA A 461 2.38 -0.09 -28.95
C ALA A 461 1.75 -1.48 -29.05
N PHE A 462 0.83 -1.64 -30.00
CA PHE A 462 0.15 -2.90 -30.25
C PHE A 462 -0.46 -2.94 -31.64
N SER A 463 -0.80 -4.15 -32.05
CA SER A 463 -1.62 -4.40 -33.23
C SER A 463 -2.97 -4.99 -32.80
N LEU A 464 -4.04 -4.57 -33.49
CA LEU A 464 -5.37 -5.17 -33.39
C LEU A 464 -5.67 -5.99 -34.64
N GLY A 465 -6.41 -7.09 -34.47
CA GLY A 465 -6.93 -7.87 -35.59
C GLY A 465 -6.17 -9.16 -35.94
N GLU A 466 -5.59 -9.87 -34.97
CA GLU A 466 -5.22 -11.28 -35.17
C GLU A 466 -6.48 -12.17 -35.17
N TYR A 467 -7.30 -12.08 -36.22
CA TYR A 467 -8.38 -13.03 -36.44
C TYR A 467 -7.90 -14.19 -37.31
N MET A 468 -8.04 -15.39 -36.75
CA MET A 468 -7.89 -16.67 -37.42
C MET A 468 -9.19 -16.98 -38.19
N VAL A 469 -9.30 -16.58 -39.45
CA VAL A 469 -10.37 -17.09 -40.32
C VAL A 469 -9.79 -18.28 -41.09
N SER A 470 -10.29 -19.49 -40.84
CA SER A 470 -9.91 -20.63 -41.67
C SER A 470 -10.42 -20.40 -43.08
N GLU A 471 -9.54 -20.52 -44.09
CA GLU A 471 -9.99 -20.73 -45.45
C GLU A 471 -10.79 -22.04 -45.46
N VAL A 472 -12.13 -21.94 -45.44
CA VAL A 472 -12.97 -23.04 -45.88
C VAL A 472 -12.74 -23.16 -47.38
N GLU A 473 -11.93 -24.13 -47.80
CA GLU A 473 -11.83 -24.52 -49.21
C GLU A 473 -13.25 -24.67 -49.77
N ASN A 474 -13.61 -23.75 -50.67
CA ASN A 474 -14.86 -23.81 -51.41
C ASN A 474 -14.96 -25.18 -52.08
N ALA A 475 -15.89 -25.99 -51.60
CA ALA A 475 -16.26 -27.23 -52.24
C ALA A 475 -16.63 -26.96 -53.71
N GLN A 476 -15.97 -27.70 -54.59
CA GLN A 476 -16.13 -27.74 -56.04
C GLN A 476 -17.58 -27.49 -56.50
N THR A 477 -17.84 -26.33 -57.11
CA THR A 477 -18.97 -26.20 -58.03
C THR A 477 -18.68 -26.98 -59.31
N PRO A 478 -19.57 -27.87 -59.78
CA PRO A 478 -19.35 -28.61 -61.02
C PRO A 478 -19.47 -27.65 -62.23
N THR A 479 -18.42 -27.62 -63.04
CA THR A 479 -18.34 -26.92 -64.32
C THR A 479 -19.51 -27.28 -65.27
N PRO A 480 -20.19 -26.30 -65.90
CA PRO A 480 -20.96 -26.55 -67.09
C PRO A 480 -20.05 -26.59 -68.33
N ASN A 481 -20.27 -27.63 -69.11
CA ASN A 481 -19.62 -28.01 -70.37
C ASN A 481 -19.65 -26.89 -71.45
N PRO A 482 -18.54 -26.56 -72.15
CA PRO A 482 -18.54 -25.56 -73.20
C PRO A 482 -18.80 -26.22 -74.57
N SER A 483 -19.97 -26.01 -75.16
CA SER A 483 -20.12 -26.17 -76.62
C SER A 483 -21.28 -25.35 -77.20
N SER A 484 -20.89 -24.42 -78.10
CA SER A 484 -21.59 -23.91 -79.30
C SER A 484 -21.65 -22.36 -79.41
N TYR A 485 -20.89 -21.88 -80.41
CA TYR A 485 -20.78 -20.57 -81.09
C TYR A 485 -22.10 -19.83 -81.43
N PRO A 486 -22.11 -18.65 -82.11
CA PRO A 486 -21.12 -17.55 -82.26
C PRO A 486 -21.72 -16.11 -82.13
N GLY A 487 -20.87 -15.11 -81.92
CA GLY A 487 -20.93 -13.79 -82.60
C GLY A 487 -21.96 -12.74 -82.14
N GLY A 488 -21.45 -11.55 -81.80
CA GLY A 488 -22.25 -10.33 -81.67
C GLY A 488 -21.49 -9.23 -80.93
N GLU A 489 -21.02 -8.23 -81.67
CA GLU A 489 -20.60 -6.93 -81.12
C GLU A 489 -21.80 -6.28 -80.41
N GLU A 490 -21.63 -5.81 -79.18
CA GLU A 490 -22.51 -4.76 -78.66
C GLU A 490 -21.79 -3.85 -77.65
N VAL A 491 -22.05 -2.57 -77.83
CA VAL A 491 -21.50 -1.41 -77.13
C VAL A 491 -22.17 -1.29 -75.76
N ILE A 492 -21.39 -1.25 -74.67
CA ILE A 492 -21.92 -0.96 -73.33
C ILE A 492 -21.97 0.56 -73.13
N SER A 493 -23.19 1.10 -73.09
CA SER A 493 -23.51 2.40 -72.54
C SER A 493 -23.48 2.35 -71.01
N ILE A 494 -22.81 3.31 -70.38
CA ILE A 494 -22.83 3.55 -68.94
C ILE A 494 -24.19 4.15 -68.59
N SER A 495 -24.95 3.49 -67.71
CA SER A 495 -26.18 4.03 -67.09
C SER A 495 -25.89 4.45 -65.66
N ASP A 496 -26.20 5.70 -65.35
CA ASP A 496 -26.23 6.29 -64.01
C ASP A 496 -27.45 5.74 -63.22
N GLU A 497 -27.29 4.61 -62.53
CA GLU A 497 -28.21 4.21 -61.46
C GLU A 497 -27.39 3.74 -60.25
N ALA A 498 -27.57 4.43 -59.12
CA ALA A 498 -26.99 4.06 -57.84
C ALA A 498 -27.61 2.74 -57.35
N PRO A 499 -26.82 1.79 -56.79
CA PRO A 499 -27.36 0.53 -56.32
C PRO A 499 -28.22 0.75 -55.06
N GLU A 500 -29.43 0.16 -55.06
CA GLU A 500 -30.25 0.04 -53.86
C GLU A 500 -29.51 -0.80 -52.81
N ILE A 501 -29.30 -0.21 -51.63
CA ILE A 501 -28.67 -0.86 -50.47
C ILE A 501 -29.68 -1.84 -49.85
N PRO A 502 -29.33 -3.11 -49.61
CA PRO A 502 -30.22 -4.06 -48.95
C PRO A 502 -30.45 -3.65 -47.49
N THR A 503 -31.72 -3.49 -47.10
CA THR A 503 -32.10 -3.44 -45.68
C THR A 503 -32.06 -4.86 -45.11
N GLU A 504 -30.89 -5.34 -44.71
CA GLU A 504 -30.80 -6.53 -43.87
C GLU A 504 -31.18 -6.16 -42.43
N THR A 505 -32.27 -6.73 -41.95
CA THR A 505 -32.66 -6.68 -40.54
C THR A 505 -31.67 -7.49 -39.72
N PHE A 506 -31.03 -6.82 -38.75
CA PHE A 506 -30.14 -7.39 -37.75
C PHE A 506 -30.68 -8.70 -37.16
N ARG A 507 -29.87 -9.76 -37.16
CA ARG A 507 -30.11 -10.98 -36.36
C ARG A 507 -29.08 -11.05 -35.24
N PRO A 508 -29.47 -11.44 -34.02
CA PRO A 508 -28.48 -11.77 -32.98
C PRO A 508 -27.56 -12.91 -33.46
N PRO A 509 -26.31 -12.95 -32.97
CA PRO A 509 -25.36 -13.99 -33.34
C PRO A 509 -25.92 -15.37 -33.00
N THR A 510 -25.66 -16.34 -33.88
CA THR A 510 -26.10 -17.71 -33.64
C THR A 510 -25.32 -18.31 -32.47
N PRO A 511 -25.90 -19.28 -31.75
CA PRO A 511 -25.16 -20.06 -30.76
C PRO A 511 -23.86 -20.66 -31.32
N GLU A 512 -23.78 -20.97 -32.63
CA GLU A 512 -22.56 -21.45 -33.28
C GLU A 512 -21.48 -20.37 -33.43
N GLU A 513 -21.87 -19.12 -33.70
CA GLU A 513 -20.96 -17.96 -33.74
C GLU A 513 -20.43 -17.63 -32.33
N ILE A 514 -21.28 -17.74 -31.31
CA ILE A 514 -20.89 -17.59 -29.89
C ILE A 514 -19.94 -18.72 -29.48
N THR A 515 -20.25 -19.97 -29.83
CA THR A 515 -19.39 -21.13 -29.56
C THR A 515 -18.05 -21.04 -30.30
N LEU A 516 -17.99 -20.45 -31.50
CA LEU A 516 -16.72 -20.23 -32.21
C LEU A 516 -15.81 -19.25 -31.46
N TYR A 517 -16.41 -18.19 -30.91
CA TYR A 517 -15.72 -17.18 -30.11
C TYR A 517 -15.26 -17.73 -28.76
N GLU A 518 -16.08 -18.51 -28.06
CA GLU A 518 -15.71 -19.20 -26.82
C GLU A 518 -14.61 -20.26 -27.06
N ASN A 519 -14.67 -21.00 -28.17
CA ASN A 519 -13.61 -21.93 -28.57
C ASN A 519 -12.29 -21.23 -28.90
N TYR A 520 -12.33 -20.00 -29.42
CA TYR A 520 -11.12 -19.20 -29.65
C TYR A 520 -10.42 -18.84 -28.34
N ILE A 521 -11.18 -18.42 -27.32
CA ILE A 521 -10.64 -18.13 -25.98
C ILE A 521 -10.05 -19.40 -25.33
N GLN A 522 -10.74 -20.54 -25.44
CA GLN A 522 -10.20 -21.82 -24.97
C GLN A 522 -8.95 -22.26 -25.72
N ASN A 523 -8.87 -22.03 -27.04
CA ASN A 523 -7.71 -22.42 -27.85
C ASN A 523 -6.49 -21.54 -27.59
N ARG A 524 -6.66 -20.24 -27.28
CA ARG A 524 -5.54 -19.37 -26.88
C ARG A 524 -4.95 -19.82 -25.53
N ASN A 525 -5.79 -20.06 -24.53
CA ASN A 525 -5.34 -20.57 -23.24
C ASN A 525 -4.71 -21.97 -23.39
N TYR A 526 -5.25 -22.83 -24.26
CA TYR A 526 -4.66 -24.12 -24.61
C TYR A 526 -3.28 -23.99 -25.28
N LEU A 527 -3.06 -22.99 -26.14
CA LEU A 527 -1.76 -22.77 -26.80
C LEU A 527 -0.70 -22.23 -25.84
N GLU A 528 -1.08 -21.35 -24.90
CA GLU A 528 -0.21 -20.88 -23.81
C GLU A 528 0.18 -22.03 -22.87
N GLU A 529 -0.73 -23.00 -22.65
CA GLU A 529 -0.50 -24.19 -21.83
C GLU A 529 0.25 -25.34 -22.55
N ASN A 530 0.33 -25.32 -23.89
CA ASN A 530 0.87 -26.45 -24.70
C ASN A 530 2.01 -26.06 -25.64
N ILE A 531 2.85 -25.10 -25.23
CA ILE A 531 4.14 -24.86 -25.87
C ILE A 531 4.94 -26.17 -25.89
N LEU A 532 5.35 -26.63 -27.08
CA LEU A 532 6.14 -27.85 -27.19
C LEU A 532 7.48 -27.66 -26.45
N PRO A 533 8.10 -28.73 -25.92
CA PRO A 533 9.33 -28.61 -25.12
C PRO A 533 10.52 -27.95 -25.82
N ASP A 534 10.47 -27.78 -27.14
CA ASP A 534 11.48 -27.10 -27.95
C ASP A 534 11.12 -25.64 -28.28
N GLY A 535 10.03 -25.12 -27.70
CA GLY A 535 9.55 -23.76 -27.91
C GLY A 535 8.82 -23.54 -29.24
N THR A 536 8.55 -24.60 -30.01
CA THR A 536 7.84 -24.49 -31.29
C THR A 536 6.32 -24.53 -31.10
N ILE A 537 5.64 -23.69 -31.85
CA ILE A 537 4.18 -23.66 -31.96
C ILE A 537 3.79 -24.43 -33.24
N PRO A 538 2.77 -25.30 -33.23
CA PRO A 538 2.36 -26.05 -34.43
C PRO A 538 2.06 -25.12 -35.63
N GLU A 539 2.48 -25.52 -36.84
CA GLU A 539 2.16 -24.78 -38.08
C GLU A 539 0.64 -24.77 -38.32
N LEU A 540 0.12 -23.57 -38.57
CA LEU A 540 -1.29 -23.31 -38.84
C LEU A 540 -1.51 -23.04 -40.34
N PRO A 541 -2.73 -23.29 -40.90
CA PRO A 541 -3.03 -23.05 -42.32
C PRO A 541 -2.90 -21.56 -42.73
N ASN A 542 -2.75 -21.27 -44.03
CA ASN A 542 -2.59 -19.90 -44.52
C ASN A 542 -3.76 -18.99 -44.11
N PHE A 543 -3.45 -17.88 -43.44
CA PHE A 543 -4.42 -16.88 -42.96
C PHE A 543 -4.18 -15.52 -43.61
N VAL A 544 -5.25 -14.76 -43.82
CA VAL A 544 -5.19 -13.33 -44.14
C VAL A 544 -5.48 -12.56 -42.87
N SER A 545 -4.45 -12.00 -42.23
CA SER A 545 -4.62 -11.07 -41.11
C SER A 545 -4.92 -9.66 -41.65
N TYR A 546 -5.94 -9.02 -41.10
CA TYR A 546 -6.12 -7.58 -41.25
C TYR A 546 -5.51 -6.95 -39.99
N GLU A 547 -4.20 -6.74 -40.02
CA GLU A 547 -3.50 -6.05 -38.94
C GLU A 547 -3.80 -4.55 -39.03
N VAL A 548 -4.68 -4.05 -38.16
CA VAL A 548 -4.83 -2.60 -37.97
C VAL A 548 -3.81 -2.20 -36.91
N LYS A 549 -2.73 -1.60 -37.37
CA LYS A 549 -1.66 -1.11 -36.50
C LYS A 549 -2.15 0.15 -35.77
N GLY A 550 -2.07 0.17 -34.44
CA GLY A 550 -2.31 1.38 -33.66
C GLY A 550 -1.24 2.44 -33.92
N PHE A 551 -1.60 3.72 -33.76
CA PHE A 551 -0.66 4.84 -33.94
C PHE A 551 0.21 5.08 -32.71
N TRP A 552 -0.25 4.62 -31.54
CA TRP A 552 0.46 4.82 -30.28
C TRP A 552 1.71 3.96 -30.18
N THR A 553 2.79 4.58 -29.71
CA THR A 553 4.11 3.98 -29.50
C THR A 553 4.67 4.31 -28.12
N LEU A 554 3.79 4.63 -27.17
CA LEU A 554 4.18 5.04 -25.82
C LEU A 554 4.80 3.89 -25.02
N GLY A 555 5.52 4.22 -23.95
CA GLY A 555 6.07 3.26 -23.01
C GLY A 555 5.13 2.99 -21.82
N SER A 556 5.38 1.92 -21.07
CA SER A 556 4.70 1.63 -19.80
C SER A 556 5.03 2.64 -18.69
N THR A 557 6.02 3.51 -18.91
CA THR A 557 6.44 4.57 -17.99
C THR A 557 6.21 5.98 -18.55
N THR A 558 5.55 6.10 -19.71
CA THR A 558 5.20 7.42 -20.25
C THR A 558 4.26 8.13 -19.27
N GLN A 559 4.66 9.34 -18.87
CA GLN A 559 3.92 10.23 -17.97
C GLN A 559 3.07 11.23 -18.78
N PRO A 560 2.12 11.94 -18.16
CA PRO A 560 1.25 12.87 -18.86
C PRO A 560 2.03 13.95 -19.59
N TYR A 561 1.57 14.32 -20.78
CA TYR A 561 2.24 15.30 -21.63
C TYR A 561 1.23 16.12 -22.43
N ARG A 562 1.61 17.35 -22.78
CA ARG A 562 0.86 18.12 -23.78
C ARG A 562 1.00 17.46 -25.13
N MET A 563 -0.10 17.22 -25.82
CA MET A 563 -0.05 16.59 -27.13
C MET A 563 0.43 17.53 -28.23
N SER A 564 0.99 16.95 -29.29
CA SER A 564 1.39 17.64 -30.51
C SER A 564 0.35 17.38 -31.60
N ILE A 565 -0.14 18.44 -32.23
CA ILE A 565 -1.10 18.35 -33.35
C ILE A 565 -0.46 17.80 -34.65
N SER A 566 0.83 17.48 -34.63
CA SER A 566 1.56 16.92 -35.79
C SER A 566 2.14 15.52 -35.55
N ASP A 567 2.19 15.07 -34.30
CA ASP A 567 2.62 13.73 -33.92
C ASP A 567 2.10 13.41 -32.52
N ILE A 568 1.04 12.61 -32.42
CA ILE A 568 0.45 12.27 -31.13
C ILE A 568 1.44 11.56 -30.17
N ASN A 569 2.54 10.98 -30.67
CA ASN A 569 3.55 10.30 -29.85
C ASN A 569 4.67 11.23 -29.34
N GLU A 570 4.64 12.52 -29.66
CA GLU A 570 5.66 13.48 -29.27
C GLU A 570 5.47 13.97 -27.83
N THR A 571 6.19 13.36 -26.88
CA THR A 571 5.97 13.59 -25.44
C THR A 571 6.67 14.81 -24.84
N ASN A 572 7.53 15.52 -25.58
CA ASN A 572 8.40 16.57 -25.04
C ASN A 572 8.18 17.98 -25.61
N SER A 573 7.32 18.12 -26.62
CA SER A 573 7.22 19.37 -27.41
C SER A 573 5.82 19.71 -27.87
N GLY A 574 4.80 19.01 -27.38
CA GLY A 574 3.41 19.31 -27.74
C GLY A 574 2.98 20.71 -27.32
N THR A 575 2.19 21.33 -28.17
CA THR A 575 1.68 22.70 -27.99
C THR A 575 0.16 22.76 -28.00
N ALA A 576 -0.54 21.63 -28.08
CA ALA A 576 -1.99 21.61 -27.97
C ALA A 576 -2.42 22.03 -26.55
N ASP A 577 -3.65 22.50 -26.41
CA ASP A 577 -4.25 22.82 -25.11
C ASP A 577 -4.92 21.60 -24.46
N ILE A 578 -4.73 20.43 -25.07
CA ILE A 578 -5.15 19.12 -24.58
C ILE A 578 -3.94 18.27 -24.15
N TRP A 579 -4.09 17.58 -23.03
CA TRP A 579 -3.09 16.69 -22.44
C TRP A 579 -3.44 15.23 -22.71
N GLU A 580 -2.42 14.40 -22.91
CA GLU A 580 -2.57 12.94 -22.93
C GLU A 580 -2.19 12.38 -21.56
N PHE A 581 -3.08 11.57 -20.99
CA PHE A 581 -2.86 10.75 -19.79
C PHE A 581 -2.83 9.27 -20.20
N PRO A 582 -1.64 8.69 -20.40
CA PRO A 582 -1.51 7.39 -21.03
C PRO A 582 -2.08 6.26 -20.17
N ASN A 583 -2.69 5.26 -20.80
CA ASN A 583 -3.00 3.96 -20.20
C ASN A 583 -1.72 3.12 -20.03
N ASN A 584 -0.80 3.61 -19.20
CA ASN A 584 0.52 3.05 -18.97
C ASN A 584 0.51 1.86 -17.99
N GLY A 585 -0.46 1.80 -17.07
CA GLY A 585 -0.77 0.65 -16.21
C GLY A 585 -1.43 -0.50 -16.97
N GLY A 586 -2.17 -0.18 -18.04
CA GLY A 586 -2.64 -1.12 -19.04
C GLY A 586 -4.08 -1.57 -18.84
N GLU A 587 -4.59 -2.22 -19.89
CA GLU A 587 -5.92 -2.81 -19.95
C GLU A 587 -5.96 -4.17 -19.24
N SER A 588 -6.77 -4.28 -18.18
CA SER A 588 -6.91 -5.50 -17.38
C SER A 588 -7.44 -6.70 -18.18
N TRP A 589 -8.24 -6.45 -19.22
CA TRP A 589 -8.74 -7.50 -20.10
C TRP A 589 -7.60 -8.16 -20.89
N ARG A 590 -6.68 -7.34 -21.39
CA ARG A 590 -5.59 -7.77 -22.28
C ARG A 590 -4.40 -8.33 -21.52
N PHE A 591 -3.99 -7.68 -20.44
CA PHE A 591 -2.79 -8.05 -19.69
C PHE A 591 -3.09 -9.09 -18.60
N SER A 592 -2.11 -9.93 -18.30
CA SER A 592 -2.13 -10.81 -17.14
C SER A 592 -1.87 -10.03 -15.85
N THR A 593 -2.25 -10.59 -14.71
CA THR A 593 -1.96 -10.01 -13.38
C THR A 593 -0.48 -9.68 -13.20
N ASN A 594 0.43 -10.55 -13.66
CA ASN A 594 1.86 -10.33 -13.55
C ASN A 594 2.35 -9.16 -14.41
N GLU A 595 1.79 -8.98 -15.61
CA GLU A 595 2.12 -7.83 -16.46
C GLU A 595 1.59 -6.52 -15.88
N LEU A 596 0.38 -6.52 -15.29
CA LEU A 596 -0.17 -5.35 -14.60
C LEU A 596 0.69 -4.96 -13.38
N LEU A 597 1.10 -5.95 -12.56
CA LEU A 597 2.04 -5.74 -11.44
C LEU A 597 3.41 -5.26 -11.92
N GLN A 598 3.91 -5.81 -13.03
CA GLN A 598 5.18 -5.37 -13.59
C GLN A 598 5.12 -3.89 -14.00
N ARG A 599 4.04 -3.45 -14.65
CA ARG A 599 3.83 -2.05 -15.04
C ARG A 599 3.74 -1.12 -13.83
N PHE A 600 3.08 -1.56 -12.75
CA PHE A 600 3.11 -0.85 -11.47
C PHE A 600 4.57 -0.67 -10.99
N ARG A 601 5.34 -1.74 -10.91
CA ARG A 601 6.74 -1.73 -10.44
C ARG A 601 7.70 -0.95 -11.35
N GLU A 602 7.38 -0.84 -12.64
CA GLU A 602 8.14 0.00 -13.59
C GLU A 602 7.95 1.51 -13.30
N ASN A 603 6.81 1.89 -12.72
CA ASN A 603 6.51 3.28 -12.33
C ASN A 603 6.83 3.56 -10.84
N TYR A 604 6.76 2.54 -9.99
CA TYR A 604 7.08 2.61 -8.57
C TYR A 604 8.53 2.16 -8.30
N THR A 605 9.47 3.09 -8.47
CA THR A 605 10.92 2.82 -8.40
C THR A 605 11.55 3.30 -7.08
N ASN A 606 12.86 3.06 -6.91
CA ASN A 606 13.68 3.62 -5.82
C ASN A 606 13.15 3.35 -4.40
N GLU A 607 12.78 2.10 -4.09
CA GLU A 607 12.25 1.72 -2.77
C GLU A 607 11.01 2.53 -2.34
N GLY A 608 10.31 3.14 -3.31
CA GLY A 608 9.13 3.96 -3.09
C GLY A 608 9.38 5.46 -2.95
N ILE A 609 10.63 5.94 -3.10
CA ILE A 609 10.95 7.38 -3.10
C ILE A 609 10.98 7.91 -4.53
N LEU A 610 9.95 8.67 -4.91
CA LEU A 610 9.78 9.17 -6.27
C LEU A 610 10.41 10.54 -6.46
N GLU A 611 11.21 10.65 -7.51
CA GLU A 611 11.93 11.88 -7.90
C GLU A 611 11.04 12.90 -8.65
N ALA A 612 9.87 12.46 -9.11
CA ALA A 612 8.89 13.27 -9.81
C ALA A 612 7.49 12.71 -9.58
N THR A 613 6.47 13.57 -9.76
CA THR A 613 5.07 13.14 -9.75
C THR A 613 4.85 12.12 -10.86
N THR A 614 4.24 10.98 -10.50
CA THR A 614 3.99 9.87 -11.41
C THR A 614 2.50 9.59 -11.48
N THR A 615 2.00 9.24 -12.67
CA THR A 615 0.63 8.75 -12.86
C THR A 615 0.65 7.34 -13.41
N LEU A 616 -0.25 6.50 -12.93
CA LEU A 616 -0.46 5.15 -13.42
C LEU A 616 -1.95 4.93 -13.69
N THR A 617 -2.30 4.74 -14.95
CA THR A 617 -3.71 4.55 -15.36
C THR A 617 -3.96 3.09 -15.74
N TYR A 618 -4.95 2.48 -15.09
CA TYR A 618 -5.49 1.16 -15.43
C TYR A 618 -6.85 1.31 -16.10
N LEU A 619 -7.13 0.41 -17.04
CA LEU A 619 -8.38 0.39 -17.80
C LEU A 619 -9.06 -0.96 -17.68
N SER A 620 -10.36 -0.93 -17.42
CA SER A 620 -11.25 -2.10 -17.44
C SER A 620 -12.52 -1.79 -18.21
N HIS A 621 -13.34 -2.82 -18.43
CA HIS A 621 -14.66 -2.64 -19.06
C HIS A 621 -15.73 -3.22 -18.13
N PRO A 622 -16.87 -2.54 -17.92
CA PRO A 622 -17.92 -3.05 -17.06
C PRO A 622 -18.40 -4.46 -17.49
N HIS A 623 -18.52 -4.71 -18.79
CA HIS A 623 -18.96 -6.02 -19.30
C HIS A 623 -17.95 -7.17 -19.09
N ALA A 624 -16.72 -6.87 -18.70
CA ALA A 624 -15.64 -7.82 -18.45
C ALA A 624 -15.16 -7.81 -16.98
N VAL A 625 -15.86 -7.06 -16.11
CA VAL A 625 -15.36 -6.73 -14.77
C VAL A 625 -15.09 -7.96 -13.92
N ASN A 626 -15.85 -9.03 -14.09
CA ASN A 626 -15.67 -10.26 -13.31
C ASN A 626 -14.28 -10.89 -13.52
N VAL A 627 -13.71 -10.79 -14.73
CA VAL A 627 -12.35 -11.26 -15.03
C VAL A 627 -11.33 -10.19 -14.67
N ASP A 628 -11.67 -8.92 -14.89
CA ASP A 628 -10.77 -7.79 -14.62
C ASP A 628 -10.49 -7.62 -13.13
N LEU A 629 -11.52 -7.72 -12.28
CA LEU A 629 -11.43 -7.50 -10.83
C LEU A 629 -10.56 -8.55 -10.15
N GLU A 630 -10.60 -9.82 -10.55
CA GLU A 630 -9.69 -10.83 -9.98
C GLU A 630 -8.21 -10.44 -10.16
N LYS A 631 -7.88 -9.84 -11.31
CA LYS A 631 -6.51 -9.37 -11.58
C LYS A 631 -6.22 -8.08 -10.83
N LEU A 632 -7.16 -7.13 -10.85
CA LEU A 632 -7.01 -5.84 -10.19
C LEU A 632 -6.95 -5.96 -8.67
N THR A 633 -7.68 -6.87 -8.04
CA THR A 633 -7.59 -7.14 -6.59
C THR A 633 -6.15 -7.44 -6.19
N VAL A 634 -5.45 -8.30 -6.93
CA VAL A 634 -4.04 -8.61 -6.64
C VAL A 634 -3.14 -7.38 -6.82
N VAL A 635 -3.40 -6.56 -7.84
CA VAL A 635 -2.62 -5.35 -8.11
C VAL A 635 -2.87 -4.29 -7.03
N TYR A 636 -4.13 -4.09 -6.63
CA TYR A 636 -4.53 -3.13 -5.60
C TYR A 636 -4.14 -3.58 -4.20
N ASP A 637 -4.14 -4.88 -3.89
CA ASP A 637 -3.56 -5.41 -2.65
C ASP A 637 -2.07 -5.07 -2.54
N GLU A 638 -1.31 -5.18 -3.64
CA GLU A 638 0.11 -4.79 -3.67
C GLU A 638 0.25 -3.27 -3.44
N MET A 639 -0.46 -2.45 -4.22
CA MET A 639 -0.38 -0.98 -4.12
C MET A 639 -0.83 -0.46 -2.76
N SER A 640 -1.81 -1.13 -2.12
CA SER A 640 -2.33 -0.75 -0.81
C SER A 640 -1.29 -0.78 0.30
N ASN A 641 -0.20 -1.54 0.14
CA ASN A 641 0.92 -1.54 1.07
C ASN A 641 1.76 -0.25 1.05
N TYR A 642 1.45 0.69 0.14
CA TYR A 642 2.24 1.90 -0.09
C TYR A 642 1.37 3.17 -0.15
N LYS A 643 0.15 3.13 0.41
CA LYS A 643 -0.74 4.30 0.44
C LYS A 643 -0.25 5.34 1.44
N ILE A 644 -0.43 6.60 1.09
CA ILE A 644 -0.09 7.72 1.96
C ILE A 644 -1.06 7.87 3.13
N GLU A 645 -2.33 7.51 2.97
CA GLU A 645 -3.34 7.53 4.04
C GLU A 645 -3.01 6.55 5.19
N ASP A 646 -2.25 5.49 4.88
CA ASP A 646 -1.75 4.51 5.83
C ASP A 646 -0.31 4.82 6.30
N ASP A 647 0.24 5.98 5.90
CA ASP A 647 1.61 6.40 6.18
C ASP A 647 2.67 5.36 5.75
N ALA A 648 2.40 4.69 4.62
CA ALA A 648 3.19 3.55 4.14
C ALA A 648 3.96 3.82 2.84
N GLY A 649 3.60 4.87 2.09
CA GLY A 649 4.23 5.22 0.83
C GLY A 649 3.57 6.42 0.16
N PRO A 650 3.95 6.77 -1.09
CA PRO A 650 3.47 7.95 -1.78
C PRO A 650 2.23 7.72 -2.67
N ILE A 651 1.57 6.56 -2.58
CA ILE A 651 0.47 6.21 -3.49
C ILE A 651 -0.84 6.88 -3.06
N LEU A 652 -1.53 7.45 -4.04
CA LEU A 652 -2.88 8.03 -3.95
C LEU A 652 -3.77 7.45 -5.05
N PHE A 653 -4.98 7.04 -4.69
CA PHE A 653 -6.02 6.64 -5.65
C PHE A 653 -6.90 7.84 -5.95
N THR A 654 -7.13 8.14 -7.23
CA THR A 654 -7.70 9.43 -7.65
C THR A 654 -8.24 9.38 -9.08
N THR A 655 -8.89 10.46 -9.52
CA THR A 655 -9.41 10.72 -10.87
C THR A 655 -8.54 11.73 -11.62
N PHE A 656 -8.82 11.99 -12.90
CA PHE A 656 -8.01 12.94 -13.65
C PHE A 656 -8.30 14.39 -13.25
N ASP A 657 -9.57 14.73 -13.04
CA ASP A 657 -10.00 16.09 -12.68
C ASP A 657 -9.36 16.61 -11.38
N GLU A 658 -9.17 15.74 -10.39
CA GLU A 658 -8.51 16.04 -9.13
C GLU A 658 -7.01 16.39 -9.31
N ILE A 659 -6.30 15.63 -10.15
CA ILE A 659 -4.84 15.78 -10.32
C ILE A 659 -4.45 16.70 -11.46
N PHE A 660 -5.37 17.00 -12.38
CA PHE A 660 -5.09 17.80 -13.57
C PHE A 660 -4.47 19.17 -13.22
N PRO A 661 -4.96 19.94 -12.23
CA PRO A 661 -4.32 21.21 -11.84
C PRO A 661 -2.90 21.01 -11.31
N SER A 662 -2.69 20.00 -10.47
CA SER A 662 -1.39 19.68 -9.85
C SER A 662 -0.34 19.27 -10.90
N ILE A 663 -0.75 18.60 -11.97
CA ILE A 663 0.16 18.13 -13.03
C ILE A 663 0.40 19.19 -14.09
N THR A 664 -0.64 19.91 -14.49
CA THR A 664 -0.60 20.79 -15.67
C THR A 664 -0.37 22.26 -15.33
N GLY A 665 -0.60 22.65 -14.07
CA GLY A 665 -0.71 24.05 -13.63
C GLY A 665 -1.92 24.79 -14.23
N GLY A 666 -2.82 24.07 -14.91
CA GLY A 666 -4.04 24.59 -15.54
C GLY A 666 -5.26 24.48 -14.63
N THR A 667 -6.38 25.05 -15.09
CA THR A 667 -7.70 24.81 -14.48
C THR A 667 -8.41 23.72 -15.27
N TYR A 668 -8.92 22.71 -14.59
CA TYR A 668 -9.74 21.65 -15.20
C TYR A 668 -11.10 22.19 -15.66
#